data_AF-B8GB99-F1
#
_entry.id   AF-B8GB99-F1
#
_cell.length_a   1.000
_cell.length_b   1.000
_cell.length_c   1.000
_cell.angle_alpha   90.00
_cell.angle_beta   90.00
_cell.angle_gamma   90.00
#
_symmetry.space_group_name_H-M   'P 1'
#
loop_
_entity.id
_entity.type
_entity.pdbx_description
1 polymer ?
#
loop_
_entity_poly.entity_id
_entity_poly.type
_entity_poly.pdbx_seq_one_letter_code
_entity_poly.pdbx_strand_id
1 'polypeptide(L)'
;MNTHTSAAHILFTELQQQYLAQLEEKTNRITTIWTRLQSGTYDRDDLRELQRLAHNLAGSGATFGLTAVSETARALDIALQPLISTDELPADFSSIAGLVAQLLETLRNPPSVLTTVIQEQPVTTTTLIYLAGHNLEETTELARQITYFGYKTEYFTSSAALLAAIAREAPQLVIIDLHLAEGPQSGIAAAAVVHDRYGDRIPIIFTASSADFTLRLAAVRAGGRGYFTRPIDLGVLIDQIDQMTQRTISEPYTVLIVDDSPLMAEVYALALRAAGMQVIATTDPLEAPTLLAEQQPDLILLDVYMPGCSGQELAAVIRQQPEYHSIPIVFLSGETDRSAQLAALARGGDDFLTKPINLEHLVAAVSSRIQRARAIRSLMVRDGLTGLFNHSVSQDLLTREVARARRNGQPLSVVLIDIDHFKQVNDRHGHQMGDRVLKSLARLLRQRLRTTDVIGRYGGEEFLVVMPDTRAASAAMVIDSLRERFAHIEHQREGEPLRVTFSAGVAEWSLGMDTGSLLEKADAALYQAKNQGRNLVVIADTHSMHVPQRRTLPPSPSRTHQAPVVLVVDDDPNICRLLQIWLVDAGYRVEIAQSGFEALQRIAQGGIDVALIDILMPELSGIDVLDQVRRAGPEPAVIMTTAFGSEQIAVNAIRHGADDYLRKPIDRQELLVVLERTLTNLRLQRENAALQRRLEQKRRELEAEIKHAAQIQAEMLPQQMPRLPGYTIAARCIPARDVGGDFYDWHFPAPHLLNLTFGDVMGKGMSAALLMTTTRAVIRSVARETPPEVNMRYAVNALYADLDRTSSFVTLCHSQLNLNTHTLAFVDAGHGLGFIRRHGGRFDRLEPRGAPLGIFSQEPYRQGETVLNPGDAFILFSDGLLDPWPALTKDPFLINELLEDGMRATAIVDRLLALPALLGPLTDDLTVVVLVRDLTPEDSV
;
A
#
# COMPACT_ATOMS: atom_id res chain seq x y z
N MET A 1 1.67 23.17 44.59
CA MET A 1 1.99 24.49 44.01
C MET A 1 3.21 24.31 43.13
N ASN A 2 3.02 24.01 41.84
CA ASN A 2 4.12 23.90 40.88
C ASN A 2 3.94 25.01 39.84
N THR A 3 4.65 26.11 40.06
CA THR A 3 4.79 27.26 39.15
C THR A 3 5.78 26.92 38.05
N HIS A 4 5.40 26.02 37.16
CA HIS A 4 6.05 25.86 35.85
C HIS A 4 5.01 26.14 34.78
N THR A 5 4.71 27.42 34.60
CA THR A 5 4.12 27.91 33.36
C THR A 5 5.12 27.57 32.25
N SER A 6 4.77 26.68 31.30
CA SER A 6 5.70 26.25 30.26
C SER A 6 6.13 27.46 29.42
N ALA A 7 7.37 27.47 28.90
CA ALA A 7 7.86 28.54 28.04
C ALA A 7 6.94 28.77 26.83
N ALA A 8 6.31 27.69 26.32
CA ALA A 8 5.31 27.76 25.28
C ALA A 8 4.03 28.52 25.70
N HIS A 9 3.58 28.35 26.94
CA HIS A 9 2.41 29.09 27.44
C HIS A 9 2.69 30.60 27.57
N ILE A 10 3.90 30.97 27.99
CA ILE A 10 4.34 32.37 28.05
C ILE A 10 4.38 32.98 26.64
N LEU A 11 5.02 32.28 25.69
CA LEU A 11 5.12 32.73 24.30
C LEU A 11 3.76 32.84 23.61
N PHE A 12 2.84 31.88 23.83
CA PHE A 12 1.48 31.97 23.30
C PHE A 12 0.73 33.19 23.84
N THR A 13 0.89 33.51 25.13
CA THR A 13 0.30 34.69 25.75
C THR A 13 0.86 35.99 25.14
N GLU A 14 2.17 36.03 24.84
CA GLU A 14 2.80 37.16 24.15
C GLU A 14 2.27 37.34 22.72
N LEU A 15 2.18 36.26 21.93
CA LEU A 15 1.62 36.28 20.58
C LEU A 15 0.15 36.73 20.57
N GLN A 16 -0.62 36.33 21.58
CA GLN A 16 -2.00 36.77 21.75
C GLN A 16 -2.10 38.28 22.04
N GLN A 17 -1.20 38.83 22.86
CA GLN A 17 -1.15 40.28 23.09
C GLN A 17 -0.74 41.04 21.82
N GLN A 18 0.21 40.50 21.04
CA GLN A 18 0.59 41.07 19.75
C GLN A 18 -0.57 41.07 18.75
N TYR A 19 -1.36 39.98 18.71
CA TYR A 19 -2.56 39.91 17.88
C TYR A 19 -3.57 40.99 18.26
N LEU A 20 -3.83 41.16 19.56
CA LEU A 20 -4.74 42.20 20.06
C LEU A 20 -4.27 43.61 19.67
N ALA A 21 -2.96 43.89 19.72
CA ALA A 21 -2.41 45.16 19.28
C ALA A 21 -2.60 45.40 17.77
N GLN A 22 -2.45 44.37 16.93
CA GLN A 22 -2.67 44.47 15.48
C GLN A 22 -4.14 44.67 15.10
N LEU A 23 -5.10 44.28 15.96
CA LEU A 23 -6.53 44.49 15.69
C LEU A 23 -6.88 45.97 15.59
N GLU A 24 -6.24 46.84 16.39
CA GLU A 24 -6.47 48.29 16.34
C GLU A 24 -6.07 48.87 14.98
N GLU A 25 -4.90 48.49 14.47
CA GLU A 25 -4.42 48.90 13.15
C GLU A 25 -5.35 48.40 12.03
N LYS A 26 -5.75 47.12 12.07
CA LYS A 26 -6.69 46.54 11.10
C LYS A 26 -8.05 47.23 11.16
N THR A 27 -8.53 47.59 12.35
CA THR A 27 -9.78 48.34 12.54
C THR A 27 -9.72 49.72 11.88
N ASN A 28 -8.61 50.44 12.06
CA ASN A 28 -8.38 51.73 11.42
C ASN A 28 -8.30 51.62 9.90
N ARG A 29 -7.65 50.56 9.40
CA ARG A 29 -7.55 50.27 7.95
C ARG A 29 -8.92 49.97 7.33
N ILE A 30 -9.70 49.09 7.94
CA ILE A 30 -11.07 48.77 7.51
C ILE A 30 -11.95 50.03 7.54
N THR A 31 -11.85 50.85 8.59
CA THR A 31 -12.59 52.12 8.70
C THR A 31 -12.23 53.08 7.55
N THR A 32 -10.95 53.17 7.20
CA THR A 32 -10.46 54.04 6.11
C THR A 32 -10.96 53.59 4.74
N ILE A 33 -10.88 52.28 4.47
CA ILE A 33 -11.41 51.70 3.22
C ILE A 33 -12.93 51.89 3.15
N TRP A 34 -13.64 51.64 4.24
CA TRP A 34 -15.09 51.82 4.31
C TRP A 34 -15.52 53.27 4.05
N THR A 35 -14.77 54.24 4.60
CA THR A 35 -15.05 55.67 4.36
C THR A 35 -14.89 56.05 2.88
N ARG A 36 -13.87 55.51 2.19
CA ARG A 36 -13.64 55.74 0.76
C ARG A 36 -14.71 55.10 -0.13
N LEU A 37 -15.17 53.91 0.24
CA LEU A 37 -16.30 53.23 -0.41
C LEU A 37 -17.60 54.04 -0.26
N GLN A 38 -17.83 54.65 0.91
CA GLN A 38 -19.00 55.51 1.16
C GLN A 38 -18.94 56.86 0.44
N SER A 39 -17.74 57.45 0.26
CA SER A 39 -17.57 58.73 -0.44
C SER A 39 -17.52 58.61 -1.97
N GLY A 40 -17.59 57.40 -2.52
CA GLY A 40 -17.51 57.16 -3.97
C GLY A 40 -16.12 57.37 -4.56
N THR A 41 -15.07 57.44 -3.72
CA THR A 41 -13.67 57.67 -4.12
C THR A 41 -12.85 56.39 -3.90
N TYR A 42 -13.28 55.30 -4.52
CA TYR A 42 -12.71 53.95 -4.34
C TYR A 42 -12.27 53.35 -5.68
N ASP A 43 -11.38 52.35 -5.61
CA ASP A 43 -10.98 51.52 -6.74
C ASP A 43 -11.22 50.02 -6.47
N ARG A 44 -10.87 49.16 -7.44
CA ARG A 44 -10.97 47.69 -7.26
C ARG A 44 -9.98 47.16 -6.21
N ASP A 45 -8.86 47.83 -6.00
CA ASP A 45 -7.83 47.38 -5.07
C ASP A 45 -8.29 47.58 -3.62
N ASP A 46 -9.06 48.65 -3.34
CA ASP A 46 -9.72 48.87 -2.05
C ASP A 46 -10.70 47.72 -1.69
N LEU A 47 -11.46 47.21 -2.68
CA LEU A 47 -12.38 46.08 -2.46
C LEU A 47 -11.63 44.77 -2.19
N ARG A 48 -10.55 44.51 -2.95
CA ARG A 48 -9.68 43.34 -2.74
C ARG A 48 -8.96 43.43 -1.39
N GLU A 49 -8.51 44.61 -0.99
CA GLU A 49 -7.88 44.83 0.31
C GLU A 49 -8.87 44.60 1.46
N LEU A 50 -10.12 45.06 1.34
CA LEU A 50 -11.16 44.80 2.33
C LEU A 50 -11.48 43.30 2.47
N GLN A 51 -11.62 42.60 1.34
CA GLN A 51 -11.82 41.14 1.35
C GLN A 51 -10.66 40.42 2.02
N ARG A 52 -9.41 40.78 1.68
CA ARG A 52 -8.21 40.19 2.30
C ARG A 52 -8.18 40.41 3.82
N LEU A 53 -8.51 41.61 4.29
CA LEU A 53 -8.58 41.91 5.72
C LEU A 53 -9.68 41.10 6.42
N ALA A 54 -10.85 40.95 5.81
CA ALA A 54 -11.95 40.13 6.32
C ALA A 54 -11.57 38.63 6.35
N HIS A 55 -10.98 38.11 5.27
CA HIS A 55 -10.50 36.73 5.17
C HIS A 55 -9.46 36.40 6.25
N ASN A 56 -8.48 37.29 6.43
CA ASN A 56 -7.44 37.11 7.44
C ASN A 56 -8.01 37.10 8.86
N LEU A 57 -8.91 38.03 9.18
CA LEU A 57 -9.59 38.08 10.49
C LEU A 57 -10.48 36.85 10.75
N ALA A 58 -11.16 36.36 9.71
CA ALA A 58 -11.97 35.15 9.77
C ALA A 58 -11.10 33.92 10.13
N GLY A 59 -9.89 33.84 9.57
CA GLY A 59 -8.95 32.74 9.83
C GLY A 59 -8.23 32.81 11.19
N SER A 60 -7.84 34.00 11.65
CA SER A 60 -6.99 34.16 12.84
C SER A 60 -7.76 34.36 14.15
N GLY A 61 -8.97 34.93 14.13
CA GLY A 61 -9.68 35.35 15.35
C GLY A 61 -9.94 34.24 16.35
N ALA A 62 -10.47 33.10 15.91
CA ALA A 62 -10.82 32.00 16.80
C ALA A 62 -9.59 31.27 17.39
N THR A 63 -8.44 31.28 16.69
CA THR A 63 -7.17 30.69 17.17
C THR A 63 -6.68 31.38 18.45
N PHE A 64 -6.93 32.69 18.58
CA PHE A 64 -6.60 33.48 19.76
C PHE A 64 -7.75 33.63 20.76
N GLY A 65 -8.83 32.85 20.60
CA GLY A 65 -10.00 32.88 21.50
C GLY A 65 -11.03 33.97 21.19
N LEU A 66 -10.92 34.68 20.06
CA LEU A 66 -11.85 35.72 19.61
C LEU A 66 -12.81 35.19 18.53
N THR A 67 -13.67 34.24 18.92
CA THR A 67 -14.65 33.60 18.02
C THR A 67 -15.62 34.59 17.38
N ALA A 68 -16.13 35.57 18.13
CA ALA A 68 -17.04 36.59 17.60
C ALA A 68 -16.42 37.43 16.46
N VAL A 69 -15.12 37.75 16.57
CA VAL A 69 -14.38 38.46 15.52
C VAL A 69 -14.25 37.58 14.26
N SER A 70 -13.97 36.29 14.44
CA SER A 70 -13.86 35.33 13.33
C SER A 70 -15.19 35.15 12.59
N GLU A 71 -16.31 35.05 13.32
CA GLU A 71 -17.66 34.87 12.73
C GLU A 71 -18.12 36.08 11.94
N THR A 72 -17.99 37.28 12.51
CA THR A 72 -18.38 38.53 11.85
C THR A 72 -17.51 38.83 10.62
N ALA A 73 -16.20 38.56 10.69
CA ALA A 73 -15.30 38.72 9.56
C ALA A 73 -15.60 37.72 8.43
N ARG A 74 -15.96 36.47 8.76
CA ARG A 74 -16.35 35.45 7.77
C ARG A 74 -17.62 35.82 7.03
N ALA A 75 -18.62 36.36 7.75
CA ALA A 75 -19.85 36.82 7.12
C ALA A 75 -19.59 37.96 6.11
N LEU A 76 -18.67 38.88 6.45
CA LEU A 76 -18.26 39.95 5.53
C LEU A 76 -17.48 39.41 4.32
N ASP A 77 -16.55 38.47 4.52
CA ASP A 77 -15.77 37.86 3.44
C ASP A 77 -16.66 37.18 2.39
N ILE A 78 -17.62 36.36 2.84
CA ILE A 78 -18.60 35.69 1.96
C ILE A 78 -19.42 36.72 1.16
N ALA A 79 -19.82 37.83 1.79
CA ALA A 79 -20.61 38.85 1.13
C ALA A 79 -19.80 39.66 0.09
N LEU A 80 -18.47 39.73 0.23
CA LEU A 80 -17.57 40.45 -0.68
C LEU A 80 -17.20 39.64 -1.94
N GLN A 81 -17.20 38.29 -1.87
CA GLN A 81 -16.86 37.41 -3.00
C GLN A 81 -17.62 37.72 -4.32
N PRO A 82 -18.96 37.84 -4.34
CA PRO A 82 -19.70 38.12 -5.58
C PRO A 82 -19.49 39.54 -6.12
N LEU A 83 -19.07 40.49 -5.27
CA LEU A 83 -18.82 41.88 -5.67
C LEU A 83 -17.45 42.06 -6.36
N ILE A 84 -16.53 41.12 -6.15
CA ILE A 84 -15.17 41.15 -6.69
C ILE A 84 -15.09 40.37 -8.01
N SER A 85 -15.99 39.41 -8.23
CA SER A 85 -16.03 38.58 -9.45
C SER A 85 -16.74 39.25 -10.63
N THR A 86 -17.47 40.35 -10.41
CA THR A 86 -18.13 41.14 -11.46
C THR A 86 -17.20 42.17 -12.08
N ASP A 87 -17.35 42.42 -13.39
CA ASP A 87 -16.48 43.37 -14.11
C ASP A 87 -16.88 44.85 -13.92
N GLU A 88 -18.07 45.11 -13.40
CA GLU A 88 -18.57 46.46 -13.10
C GLU A 88 -18.46 46.75 -11.60
N LEU A 89 -18.00 47.96 -11.23
CA LEU A 89 -17.94 48.40 -9.84
C LEU A 89 -19.37 48.65 -9.31
N PRO A 90 -19.73 48.16 -8.11
CA PRO A 90 -21.07 48.32 -7.57
C PRO A 90 -21.49 49.79 -7.38
N ALA A 91 -22.70 50.15 -7.78
CA ALA A 91 -23.22 51.52 -7.64
C ALA A 91 -23.48 51.93 -6.17
N ASP A 92 -23.73 50.97 -5.28
CA ASP A 92 -23.81 51.17 -3.83
C ASP A 92 -23.34 49.93 -3.05
N PHE A 93 -23.00 50.13 -1.77
CA PHE A 93 -22.54 49.07 -0.86
C PHE A 93 -23.55 48.81 0.27
N SER A 94 -24.83 49.05 0.01
CA SER A 94 -25.89 48.93 1.02
C SER A 94 -26.01 47.50 1.58
N SER A 95 -25.71 46.48 0.75
CA SER A 95 -25.76 45.06 1.10
C SER A 95 -24.73 44.63 2.15
N ILE A 96 -23.56 45.29 2.21
CA ILE A 96 -22.46 44.95 3.13
C ILE A 96 -22.32 45.93 4.30
N ALA A 97 -23.02 47.08 4.27
CA ALA A 97 -22.91 48.13 5.27
C ALA A 97 -23.20 47.66 6.70
N GLY A 98 -24.21 46.80 6.88
CA GLY A 98 -24.53 46.21 8.18
C GLY A 98 -23.44 45.28 8.71
N LEU A 99 -22.82 44.49 7.83
CA LEU A 99 -21.75 43.55 8.18
C LEU A 99 -20.45 44.28 8.54
N VAL A 100 -20.10 45.34 7.81
CA VAL A 100 -18.93 46.17 8.13
C VAL A 100 -19.11 46.88 9.47
N ALA A 101 -20.30 47.44 9.75
CA ALA A 101 -20.59 48.06 11.04
C ALA A 101 -20.49 47.07 12.20
N GLN A 102 -21.06 45.88 12.03
CA GLN A 102 -21.01 44.81 13.03
C GLN A 102 -19.58 44.31 13.30
N LEU A 103 -18.76 44.15 12.26
CA LEU A 103 -17.35 43.79 12.39
C LEU A 103 -16.56 44.89 13.13
N LEU A 104 -16.74 46.16 12.78
CA LEU A 104 -16.07 47.28 13.45
C LEU A 104 -16.47 47.42 14.92
N GLU A 105 -17.73 47.16 15.27
CA GLU A 105 -18.19 47.13 16.67
C GLU A 105 -17.53 45.99 17.45
N THR A 106 -17.50 44.78 16.87
CA THR A 106 -16.89 43.60 17.48
C THR A 106 -15.37 43.75 17.66
N LEU A 107 -14.69 44.40 16.71
CA LEU A 107 -13.26 44.71 16.79
C LEU A 107 -12.92 45.76 17.86
N ARG A 108 -13.83 46.71 18.12
CA ARG A 108 -13.65 47.74 19.17
C ARG A 108 -13.85 47.20 20.58
N ASN A 109 -14.68 46.16 20.74
CA ASN A 109 -14.98 45.51 22.02
C ASN A 109 -14.85 43.97 21.92
N PRO A 110 -13.63 43.42 21.79
CA PRO A 110 -13.45 41.97 21.67
C PRO A 110 -13.85 41.25 22.97
N PRO A 111 -14.66 40.17 22.91
CA PRO A 111 -15.06 39.40 24.09
C PRO A 111 -13.87 38.68 24.75
N SER A 112 -14.04 38.30 26.02
CA SER A 112 -13.00 37.75 26.90
C SER A 112 -12.32 36.51 26.32
N VAL A 113 -10.98 36.50 26.40
CA VAL A 113 -10.11 35.43 25.92
C VAL A 113 -10.15 34.20 26.83
N LEU A 114 -10.39 33.01 26.28
CA LEU A 114 -10.17 31.73 26.97
C LEU A 114 -8.73 31.26 26.76
N THR A 115 -8.03 30.91 27.85
CA THR A 115 -6.63 30.43 27.79
C THR A 115 -6.57 28.94 27.47
N THR A 116 -5.88 28.56 26.38
CA THR A 116 -5.60 27.14 26.04
C THR A 116 -4.31 26.69 26.73
N VAL A 117 -4.31 25.50 27.35
CA VAL A 117 -3.14 24.96 28.08
C VAL A 117 -2.39 23.96 27.20
N ILE A 118 -1.12 24.23 26.92
CA ILE A 118 -0.20 23.33 26.19
C ILE A 118 0.61 22.51 27.23
N GLN A 119 0.58 21.17 27.15
CA GLN A 119 1.33 20.27 28.05
C GLN A 119 2.51 19.58 27.33
N GLU A 120 3.68 19.52 27.99
CA GLU A 120 4.89 18.80 27.52
C GLU A 120 5.02 17.41 28.20
N GLN A 121 5.59 16.41 27.51
CA GLN A 121 5.90 15.08 28.05
C GLN A 121 7.42 14.80 28.15
N PRO A 122 7.93 14.24 29.26
CA PRO A 122 9.35 13.89 29.43
C PRO A 122 9.71 12.44 29.01
N VAL A 123 10.91 12.24 28.47
CA VAL A 123 11.48 10.93 28.03
C VAL A 123 12.43 10.35 29.11
N THR A 124 12.32 9.05 29.43
CA THR A 124 13.18 8.35 30.42
C THR A 124 13.96 7.18 29.78
N THR A 125 15.12 6.81 30.35
CA THR A 125 16.18 6.06 29.64
C THR A 125 16.33 4.56 29.99
N THR A 126 15.45 3.96 30.81
CA THR A 126 15.44 2.49 31.06
C THR A 126 14.02 1.93 31.12
N THR A 127 13.67 1.07 30.16
CA THR A 127 12.31 0.52 29.99
C THR A 127 12.15 -0.85 30.65
N LEU A 128 11.31 -0.91 31.69
CA LEU A 128 10.86 -2.09 32.41
C LEU A 128 9.58 -2.66 31.76
N ILE A 129 9.58 -3.96 31.48
CA ILE A 129 8.48 -4.69 30.87
C ILE A 129 8.10 -5.87 31.76
N TYR A 130 6.81 -6.03 32.02
CA TYR A 130 6.31 -7.22 32.72
C TYR A 130 5.66 -8.19 31.73
N LEU A 131 5.99 -9.47 31.88
CA LEU A 131 5.43 -10.56 31.09
C LEU A 131 4.59 -11.48 31.99
N ALA A 132 3.41 -11.89 31.55
CA ALA A 132 2.62 -12.88 32.26
C ALA A 132 2.10 -13.98 31.33
N GLY A 133 2.30 -15.24 31.71
CA GLY A 133 1.84 -16.39 30.91
C GLY A 133 1.69 -17.67 31.73
N HIS A 134 0.81 -18.58 31.26
CA HIS A 134 0.54 -19.86 31.93
C HIS A 134 1.71 -20.86 31.85
N ASN A 135 2.54 -20.80 30.79
CA ASN A 135 3.70 -21.68 30.62
C ASN A 135 4.98 -20.97 31.07
N LEU A 136 5.58 -21.45 32.16
CA LEU A 136 6.77 -20.85 32.75
C LEU A 136 7.98 -20.87 31.80
N GLU A 137 8.20 -21.97 31.07
CA GLU A 137 9.37 -22.13 30.20
C GLU A 137 9.31 -21.18 29.01
N GLU A 138 8.15 -21.11 28.35
CA GLU A 138 7.91 -20.19 27.22
C GLU A 138 7.94 -18.73 27.66
N THR A 139 7.34 -18.38 28.80
CA THR A 139 7.31 -17.00 29.30
C THR A 139 8.72 -16.54 29.71
N THR A 140 9.50 -17.43 30.33
CA THR A 140 10.89 -17.13 30.71
C THR A 140 11.78 -16.98 29.47
N GLU A 141 11.58 -17.83 28.47
CA GLU A 141 12.32 -17.73 27.20
C GLU A 141 11.97 -16.44 26.45
N LEU A 142 10.70 -16.06 26.37
CA LEU A 142 10.27 -14.80 25.77
C LEU A 142 10.84 -13.58 26.53
N ALA A 143 10.81 -13.60 27.86
CA ALA A 143 11.40 -12.55 28.69
C ALA A 143 12.92 -12.43 28.47
N ARG A 144 13.63 -13.56 28.45
CA ARG A 144 15.08 -13.63 28.16
C ARG A 144 15.39 -13.11 26.76
N GLN A 145 14.57 -13.46 25.78
CA GLN A 145 14.67 -13.00 24.41
C GLN A 145 14.50 -11.48 24.31
N ILE A 146 13.49 -10.91 24.94
CA ILE A 146 13.27 -9.44 25.00
C ILE A 146 14.42 -8.74 25.75
N THR A 147 14.98 -9.36 26.78
CA THR A 147 16.16 -8.84 27.50
C THR A 147 17.39 -8.69 26.59
N TYR A 148 17.59 -9.57 25.60
CA TYR A 148 18.69 -9.41 24.62
C TYR A 148 18.56 -8.16 23.74
N PHE A 149 17.35 -7.57 23.64
CA PHE A 149 17.11 -6.29 22.98
C PHE A 149 17.28 -5.10 23.95
N GLY A 150 17.87 -5.33 25.13
CA GLY A 150 18.25 -4.30 26.09
C GLY A 150 17.13 -3.85 27.02
N TYR A 151 15.98 -4.52 27.03
CA TYR A 151 14.87 -4.26 27.95
C TYR A 151 15.12 -4.90 29.32
N LYS A 152 14.60 -4.29 30.39
CA LYS A 152 14.52 -4.96 31.70
C LYS A 152 13.19 -5.71 31.75
N THR A 153 13.21 -7.03 31.93
CA THR A 153 11.99 -7.83 31.99
C THR A 153 11.83 -8.53 33.33
N GLU A 154 10.61 -8.56 33.85
CA GLU A 154 10.19 -9.49 34.92
C GLU A 154 9.01 -10.33 34.42
N TYR A 155 8.90 -11.58 34.87
CA TYR A 155 7.87 -12.51 34.40
C TYR A 155 7.06 -13.10 35.56
N PHE A 156 5.79 -13.40 35.27
CA PHE A 156 4.79 -13.86 36.24
C PHE A 156 3.96 -14.98 35.63
N THR A 157 3.48 -15.90 36.46
CA THR A 157 2.58 -17.00 36.01
C THR A 157 1.13 -16.81 36.47
N SER A 158 0.89 -15.88 37.40
CA SER A 158 -0.43 -15.60 37.96
C SER A 158 -0.76 -14.10 37.91
N SER A 159 -2.04 -13.80 37.74
CA SER A 159 -2.59 -12.44 37.76
C SER A 159 -2.31 -11.73 39.09
N ALA A 160 -2.41 -12.44 40.22
CA ALA A 160 -2.16 -11.87 41.55
C ALA A 160 -0.72 -11.39 41.71
N ALA A 161 0.25 -12.16 41.21
CA ALA A 161 1.67 -11.80 41.28
C ALA A 161 1.99 -10.60 40.37
N LEU A 162 1.44 -10.58 39.14
CA LEU A 162 1.58 -9.46 38.21
C LEU A 162 1.04 -8.17 38.82
N LEU A 163 -0.20 -8.19 39.35
CA LEU A 163 -0.84 -7.00 39.92
C LEU A 163 -0.09 -6.49 41.16
N ALA A 164 0.42 -7.39 42.01
CA ALA A 164 1.24 -7.02 43.16
C ALA A 164 2.57 -6.35 42.73
N ALA A 165 3.20 -6.83 41.66
CA ALA A 165 4.42 -6.25 41.11
C ALA A 165 4.18 -4.85 40.51
N ILE A 166 3.09 -4.67 39.75
CA ILE A 166 2.71 -3.36 39.18
C ILE A 166 2.44 -2.33 40.29
N ALA A 167 1.81 -2.75 41.39
CA ALA A 167 1.58 -1.88 42.54
C ALA A 167 2.88 -1.44 43.25
N ARG A 168 3.95 -2.24 43.15
CA ARG A 168 5.26 -1.95 43.75
C ARG A 168 6.13 -1.09 42.85
N GLU A 169 6.21 -1.42 41.57
CA GLU A 169 6.96 -0.69 40.54
C GLU A 169 6.18 -0.79 39.23
N ALA A 170 5.70 0.35 38.72
CA ALA A 170 4.90 0.39 37.51
C ALA A 170 5.79 0.17 36.28
N PRO A 171 5.52 -0.85 35.44
CA PRO A 171 6.26 -1.07 34.22
C PRO A 171 5.85 -0.05 33.14
N GLN A 172 6.70 0.14 32.14
CA GLN A 172 6.35 0.92 30.96
C GLN A 172 5.52 0.13 29.94
N LEU A 173 5.45 -1.21 30.05
CA LEU A 173 4.61 -2.06 29.20
C LEU A 173 4.32 -3.41 29.87
N VAL A 174 3.13 -3.96 29.61
CA VAL A 174 2.74 -5.31 30.04
C VAL A 174 2.45 -6.19 28.82
N ILE A 175 3.09 -7.37 28.76
CA ILE A 175 2.76 -8.44 27.81
C ILE A 175 2.04 -9.54 28.58
N ILE A 176 0.83 -9.90 28.17
CA ILE A 176 -0.01 -10.83 28.91
C ILE A 176 -0.62 -11.90 27.99
N ASP A 177 -0.42 -13.16 28.35
CA ASP A 177 -1.09 -14.26 27.67
C ASP A 177 -2.58 -14.27 28.01
N LEU A 178 -3.44 -14.67 27.06
CA LEU A 178 -4.87 -14.81 27.33
C LEU A 178 -5.15 -15.76 28.51
N HIS A 179 -4.29 -16.77 28.70
CA HIS A 179 -4.39 -17.75 29.75
C HIS A 179 -3.24 -17.59 30.76
N LEU A 180 -3.58 -17.39 32.03
CA LEU A 180 -2.68 -17.47 33.19
C LEU A 180 -3.05 -18.69 34.05
N ALA A 181 -2.30 -18.92 35.13
CA ALA A 181 -2.46 -20.10 35.99
C ALA A 181 -3.87 -20.27 36.62
N GLU A 182 -4.65 -19.19 36.74
CA GLU A 182 -5.98 -19.19 37.35
C GLU A 182 -7.09 -19.74 36.44
N GLY A 183 -6.82 -19.99 35.15
CA GLY A 183 -7.78 -20.58 34.23
C GLY A 183 -7.94 -19.82 32.91
N PRO A 184 -8.90 -20.22 32.06
CA PRO A 184 -9.07 -19.63 30.75
C PRO A 184 -9.48 -18.15 30.82
N GLN A 185 -8.91 -17.32 29.93
CA GLN A 185 -9.16 -15.88 29.85
C GLN A 185 -8.81 -15.07 31.11
N SER A 186 -8.14 -15.68 32.10
CA SER A 186 -7.67 -14.99 33.31
C SER A 186 -6.73 -13.83 33.00
N GLY A 187 -5.98 -13.89 31.90
CA GLY A 187 -5.17 -12.78 31.42
C GLY A 187 -5.98 -11.57 30.93
N ILE A 188 -7.14 -11.80 30.31
CA ILE A 188 -8.05 -10.70 29.89
C ILE A 188 -8.60 -9.98 31.13
N ALA A 189 -9.00 -10.74 32.16
CA ALA A 189 -9.49 -10.16 33.41
C ALA A 189 -8.40 -9.35 34.13
N ALA A 190 -7.16 -9.87 34.18
CA ALA A 190 -6.03 -9.17 34.77
C ALA A 190 -5.70 -7.88 34.01
N ALA A 191 -5.70 -7.92 32.67
CA ALA A 191 -5.48 -6.73 31.83
C ALA A 191 -6.56 -5.66 32.05
N ALA A 192 -7.84 -6.06 32.15
CA ALA A 192 -8.93 -5.12 32.42
C ALA A 192 -8.73 -4.38 33.75
N VAL A 193 -8.24 -5.07 34.79
CA VAL A 193 -7.91 -4.44 36.09
C VAL A 193 -6.75 -3.45 35.97
N VAL A 194 -5.71 -3.78 35.18
CA VAL A 194 -4.59 -2.88 34.92
C VAL A 194 -5.08 -1.64 34.15
N HIS A 195 -5.89 -1.84 33.12
CA HIS A 195 -6.43 -0.75 32.31
C HIS A 195 -7.37 0.17 33.10
N ASP A 196 -8.28 -0.38 33.90
CA ASP A 196 -9.21 0.41 34.73
C ASP A 196 -8.46 1.28 35.76
N ARG A 197 -7.35 0.76 36.30
CA ARG A 197 -6.57 1.45 37.34
C ARG A 197 -5.55 2.46 36.80
N TYR A 198 -4.90 2.16 35.67
CA TYR A 198 -3.78 2.95 35.15
C TYR A 198 -4.05 3.60 33.78
N GLY A 199 -5.15 3.24 33.11
CA GLY A 199 -5.54 3.76 31.81
C GLY A 199 -4.46 3.56 30.76
N ASP A 200 -4.22 4.62 29.97
CA ASP A 200 -3.26 4.62 28.87
C ASP A 200 -1.79 4.75 29.32
N ARG A 201 -1.52 4.86 30.63
CA ARG A 201 -0.16 4.99 31.17
C ARG A 201 0.64 3.70 31.09
N ILE A 202 -0.02 2.54 31.06
CA ILE A 202 0.62 1.24 30.94
C ILE A 202 0.01 0.51 29.74
N PRO A 203 0.65 0.56 28.56
CA PRO A 203 0.19 -0.16 27.38
C PRO A 203 0.24 -1.68 27.60
N ILE A 204 -0.76 -2.38 27.05
CA ILE A 204 -0.94 -3.83 27.19
C ILE A 204 -0.88 -4.51 25.82
N ILE A 205 -0.04 -5.53 25.69
CA ILE A 205 0.05 -6.42 24.52
C ILE A 205 -0.43 -7.81 24.92
N PHE A 206 -1.32 -8.41 24.14
CA PHE A 206 -1.80 -9.78 24.35
C PHE A 206 -1.03 -10.81 23.53
N THR A 207 -0.79 -11.99 24.11
CA THR A 207 -0.31 -13.17 23.39
C THR A 207 -1.33 -14.31 23.45
N ALA A 208 -1.51 -15.04 22.35
CA ALA A 208 -2.52 -16.09 22.25
C ALA A 208 -2.07 -17.24 21.34
N SER A 209 -2.63 -18.43 21.55
CA SER A 209 -2.43 -19.60 20.65
C SER A 209 -3.40 -19.63 19.46
N SER A 210 -4.39 -18.72 19.42
CA SER A 210 -5.43 -18.68 18.38
C SER A 210 -5.65 -17.27 17.84
N ALA A 211 -6.00 -17.20 16.55
CA ALA A 211 -6.38 -15.97 15.85
C ALA A 211 -7.89 -15.63 15.97
N ASP A 212 -8.65 -16.37 16.79
CA ASP A 212 -10.09 -16.19 16.98
C ASP A 212 -10.47 -14.71 17.22
N PHE A 213 -11.36 -14.21 16.38
CA PHE A 213 -11.87 -12.85 16.41
C PHE A 213 -12.54 -12.48 17.73
N THR A 214 -13.27 -13.41 18.35
CA THR A 214 -14.01 -13.17 19.60
C THR A 214 -13.04 -12.91 20.76
N LEU A 215 -11.98 -13.70 20.84
CA LEU A 215 -10.92 -13.53 21.84
C LEU A 215 -10.13 -12.24 21.61
N ARG A 216 -9.85 -11.91 20.35
CA ARG A 216 -9.21 -10.64 19.97
C ARG A 216 -10.07 -9.44 20.34
N LEU A 217 -11.38 -9.50 20.11
CA LEU A 217 -12.31 -8.43 20.50
C LEU A 217 -12.39 -8.26 22.01
N ALA A 218 -12.38 -9.36 22.78
CA ALA A 218 -12.33 -9.31 24.23
C ALA A 218 -11.02 -8.68 24.75
N ALA A 219 -9.89 -8.99 24.14
CA ALA A 219 -8.59 -8.37 24.44
C ALA A 219 -8.58 -6.85 24.19
N VAL A 220 -9.18 -6.39 23.08
CA VAL A 220 -9.33 -4.95 22.80
C VAL A 220 -10.20 -4.27 23.85
N ARG A 221 -11.34 -4.88 24.23
CA ARG A 221 -12.23 -4.35 25.28
C ARG A 221 -11.57 -4.25 26.65
N ALA A 222 -10.55 -5.07 26.92
CA ALA A 222 -9.76 -5.04 28.14
C ALA A 222 -8.60 -4.01 28.10
N GLY A 223 -8.53 -3.15 27.07
CA GLY A 223 -7.50 -2.12 26.94
C GLY A 223 -6.25 -2.56 26.17
N GLY A 224 -6.31 -3.70 25.46
CA GLY A 224 -5.21 -4.20 24.66
C GLY A 224 -4.89 -3.33 23.45
N ARG A 225 -3.61 -2.97 23.28
CA ARG A 225 -3.08 -2.21 22.14
C ARG A 225 -2.28 -3.07 21.15
N GLY A 226 -2.01 -4.32 21.49
CA GLY A 226 -1.36 -5.30 20.62
C GLY A 226 -1.91 -6.70 20.83
N TYR A 227 -1.86 -7.55 19.80
CA TYR A 227 -2.31 -8.93 19.87
C TYR A 227 -1.47 -9.82 18.94
N PHE A 228 -0.73 -10.76 19.52
CA PHE A 228 0.16 -11.68 18.83
C PHE A 228 -0.31 -13.12 18.94
N THR A 229 -0.33 -13.81 17.81
CA THR A 229 -0.61 -15.25 17.73
C THR A 229 0.70 -16.04 17.74
N ARG A 230 0.76 -17.14 18.48
CA ARG A 230 1.91 -18.04 18.49
C ARG A 230 1.98 -18.84 17.18
N PRO A 231 3.18 -19.11 16.62
CA PRO A 231 4.49 -18.68 17.12
C PRO A 231 4.71 -17.16 16.94
N ILE A 232 5.22 -16.50 17.98
CA ILE A 232 5.39 -15.04 17.99
C ILE A 232 6.62 -14.65 17.15
N ASP A 233 6.43 -13.76 16.17
CA ASP A 233 7.56 -13.10 15.51
C ASP A 233 8.14 -12.05 16.46
N LEU A 234 9.28 -12.40 17.07
CA LEU A 234 9.97 -11.56 18.04
C LEU A 234 10.42 -10.22 17.43
N GLY A 235 10.71 -10.15 16.13
CA GLY A 235 11.08 -8.89 15.48
C GLY A 235 9.92 -7.90 15.48
N VAL A 236 8.75 -8.37 15.05
CA VAL A 236 7.51 -7.57 15.03
C VAL A 236 7.07 -7.18 16.45
N LEU A 237 7.24 -8.09 17.42
CA LEU A 237 6.95 -7.80 18.82
C LEU A 237 7.87 -6.70 19.37
N ILE A 238 9.17 -6.76 19.10
CA ILE A 238 10.13 -5.74 19.52
C ILE A 238 9.83 -4.39 18.85
N ASP A 239 9.53 -4.37 17.55
CA ASP A 239 9.14 -3.13 16.85
C ASP A 239 7.90 -2.49 17.50
N GLN A 240 6.92 -3.29 17.91
CA GLN A 240 5.73 -2.81 18.60
C GLN A 240 6.02 -2.33 20.03
N ILE A 241 6.93 -3.00 20.76
CA ILE A 241 7.41 -2.56 22.07
C ILE A 241 8.19 -1.24 21.95
N ASP A 242 9.09 -1.10 20.97
CA ASP A 242 9.87 0.10 20.70
C ASP A 242 8.94 1.30 20.46
N GLN A 243 7.91 1.11 19.64
CA GLN A 243 6.89 2.13 19.36
C GLN A 243 6.09 2.53 20.61
N MET A 244 5.65 1.54 21.41
CA MET A 244 4.81 1.80 22.59
C MET A 244 5.59 2.36 23.77
N THR A 245 6.88 2.06 23.87
CA THR A 245 7.75 2.51 24.97
C THR A 245 8.57 3.75 24.61
N GLN A 246 8.37 4.31 23.41
CA GLN A 246 9.05 5.50 22.90
C GLN A 246 10.59 5.38 22.95
N ARG A 247 11.11 4.15 22.82
CA ARG A 247 12.55 3.84 22.96
C ARG A 247 13.32 4.08 21.67
N THR A 248 12.63 4.13 20.55
CA THR A 248 13.18 4.70 19.33
C THR A 248 13.41 6.18 19.59
N ILE A 249 14.67 6.63 19.56
CA ILE A 249 14.96 7.98 19.08
C ILE A 249 14.50 7.96 17.62
N SER A 250 13.19 8.15 17.40
CA SER A 250 12.70 8.53 16.09
C SER A 250 13.23 9.93 15.87
N GLU A 251 13.85 10.18 14.71
CA GLU A 251 14.08 11.55 14.27
C GLU A 251 12.75 12.31 14.44
N PRO A 252 12.76 13.45 15.16
CA PRO A 252 11.56 14.24 15.38
C PRO A 252 10.94 14.56 14.02
N TYR A 253 9.61 14.58 13.95
CA TYR A 253 8.92 14.89 12.70
C TYR A 253 9.31 16.30 12.26
N THR A 254 9.78 16.45 11.04
CA THR A 254 10.14 17.76 10.49
C THR A 254 8.98 18.29 9.66
N VAL A 255 8.42 19.43 10.05
CA VAL A 255 7.28 20.06 9.37
C VAL A 255 7.73 21.39 8.77
N LEU A 256 7.45 21.59 7.49
CA LEU A 256 7.60 22.89 6.83
C LEU A 256 6.25 23.60 6.82
N ILE A 257 6.19 24.81 7.36
CA ILE A 257 5.02 25.69 7.31
C ILE A 257 5.31 26.83 6.34
N VAL A 258 4.40 27.03 5.39
CA VAL A 258 4.40 28.15 4.44
C VAL A 258 3.06 28.87 4.59
N ASP A 259 3.06 30.01 5.26
CA ASP A 259 1.86 30.82 5.55
C ASP A 259 2.25 32.31 5.51
N ASP A 260 1.46 33.14 4.82
CA ASP A 260 1.77 34.57 4.60
C ASP A 260 1.62 35.40 5.89
N SER A 261 1.03 34.82 6.94
CA SER A 261 0.89 35.42 8.26
C SER A 261 1.98 34.90 9.20
N PRO A 262 3.01 35.72 9.52
CA PRO A 262 4.10 35.33 10.43
C PRO A 262 3.57 34.89 11.80
N LEU A 263 2.51 35.56 12.26
CA LEU A 263 1.87 35.30 13.53
C LEU A 263 1.18 33.92 13.55
N MET A 264 0.44 33.57 12.50
CA MET A 264 -0.26 32.28 12.43
C MET A 264 0.73 31.12 12.25
N ALA A 265 1.73 31.30 11.38
CA ALA A 265 2.83 30.36 11.23
C ALA A 265 3.49 30.02 12.58
N GLU A 266 3.78 31.04 13.40
CA GLU A 266 4.42 30.81 14.70
C GLU A 266 3.49 30.13 15.71
N VAL A 267 2.19 30.43 15.70
CA VAL A 267 1.21 29.71 16.55
C VAL A 267 1.14 28.23 16.20
N TYR A 268 1.08 27.89 14.91
CA TYR A 268 1.10 26.51 14.45
C TYR A 268 2.44 25.83 14.79
N ALA A 269 3.55 26.53 14.59
CA ALA A 269 4.87 26.03 14.93
C ALA A 269 5.00 25.74 16.43
N LEU A 270 4.48 26.61 17.29
CA LEU A 270 4.51 26.43 18.74
C LEU A 270 3.74 25.18 19.17
N ALA A 271 2.55 24.95 18.61
CA ALA A 271 1.74 23.77 18.91
C ALA A 271 2.43 22.47 18.48
N LEU A 272 3.04 22.45 17.29
CA LEU A 272 3.75 21.28 16.78
C LEU A 272 5.09 21.03 17.51
N ARG A 273 5.83 22.09 17.85
CA ARG A 273 7.05 22.00 18.67
C ARG A 273 6.77 21.44 20.06
N ALA A 274 5.68 21.88 20.70
CA ALA A 274 5.24 21.34 21.99
C ALA A 274 4.88 19.83 21.92
N ALA A 275 4.46 19.35 20.74
CA ALA A 275 4.23 17.94 20.46
C ALA A 275 5.51 17.15 20.10
N GLY A 276 6.69 17.77 20.20
CA GLY A 276 7.99 17.13 19.94
C GLY A 276 8.43 17.13 18.46
N MET A 277 7.80 17.95 17.60
CA MET A 277 8.16 18.08 16.19
C MET A 277 9.19 19.19 15.96
N GLN A 278 10.06 19.00 14.96
CA GLN A 278 10.87 20.09 14.40
C GLN A 278 10.03 20.87 13.39
N VAL A 279 10.04 22.20 13.49
CA VAL A 279 9.22 23.05 12.62
C VAL A 279 10.07 24.15 12.01
N ILE A 280 10.10 24.17 10.69
CA ILE A 280 10.61 25.27 9.86
C ILE A 280 9.39 26.07 9.38
N ALA A 281 9.38 27.37 9.59
CA ALA A 281 8.33 28.25 9.11
C ALA A 281 8.92 29.32 8.20
N THR A 282 8.30 29.55 7.05
CA THR A 282 8.59 30.68 6.16
C THR A 282 7.30 31.40 5.80
N THR A 283 7.41 32.71 5.59
CA THR A 283 6.32 33.57 5.12
C THR A 283 6.41 33.87 3.63
N ASP A 284 7.52 33.49 2.99
CA ASP A 284 7.74 33.68 1.56
C ASP A 284 7.60 32.32 0.82
N PRO A 285 6.58 32.14 -0.03
CA PRO A 285 6.41 30.89 -0.78
C PRO A 285 7.57 30.60 -1.74
N LEU A 286 8.38 31.59 -2.13
CA LEU A 286 9.52 31.41 -3.03
C LEU A 286 10.73 30.73 -2.35
N GLU A 287 10.79 30.75 -1.01
CA GLU A 287 11.85 30.06 -0.26
C GLU A 287 11.60 28.55 -0.14
N ALA A 288 10.35 28.10 -0.36
CA ALA A 288 9.95 26.72 -0.12
C ALA A 288 10.79 25.67 -0.89
N PRO A 289 11.14 25.83 -2.19
CA PRO A 289 12.00 24.87 -2.89
C PRO A 289 13.40 24.74 -2.28
N THR A 290 13.99 25.86 -1.84
CA THR A 290 15.31 25.87 -1.18
C THR A 290 15.24 25.16 0.17
N LEU A 291 14.22 25.47 0.98
CA LEU A 291 14.00 24.83 2.27
C LEU A 291 13.68 23.33 2.13
N LEU A 292 12.99 22.91 1.07
CA LEU A 292 12.74 21.51 0.77
C LEU A 292 14.04 20.74 0.50
N ALA A 293 14.95 21.33 -0.29
CA ALA A 293 16.24 20.75 -0.61
C ALA A 293 17.17 20.66 0.62
N GLU A 294 17.14 21.67 1.49
CA GLU A 294 18.02 21.76 2.66
C GLU A 294 17.51 20.96 3.87
N GLN A 295 16.20 21.02 4.15
CA GLN A 295 15.62 20.56 5.42
C GLN A 295 14.87 19.23 5.32
N GLN A 296 14.52 18.78 4.10
CA GLN A 296 13.82 17.51 3.83
C GLN A 296 12.65 17.21 4.80
N PRO A 297 11.60 18.06 4.82
CA PRO A 297 10.49 17.88 5.75
C PRO A 297 9.71 16.58 5.49
N ASP A 298 9.12 16.04 6.55
CA ASP A 298 8.19 14.92 6.53
C ASP A 298 6.78 15.32 6.11
N LEU A 299 6.43 16.61 6.20
CA LEU A 299 5.12 17.16 5.81
C LEU A 299 5.23 18.66 5.53
N ILE A 300 4.42 19.13 4.58
CA ILE A 300 4.27 20.56 4.25
C ILE A 300 2.88 21.03 4.66
N LEU A 301 2.80 22.04 5.52
CA LEU A 301 1.60 22.82 5.80
C LEU A 301 1.63 24.07 4.93
N LEU A 302 0.59 24.28 4.14
CA LEU A 302 0.61 25.27 3.09
C LEU A 302 -0.68 26.10 3.10
N ASP A 303 -0.58 27.41 3.32
CA ASP A 303 -1.73 28.29 3.18
C ASP A 303 -2.21 28.34 1.72
N VAL A 304 -3.53 28.32 1.50
CA VAL A 304 -4.10 28.36 0.16
C VAL A 304 -3.92 29.74 -0.47
N TYR A 305 -4.07 30.80 0.32
CA TYR A 305 -4.04 32.18 -0.15
C TYR A 305 -2.77 32.87 0.35
N MET A 306 -1.82 33.12 -0.55
CA MET A 306 -0.60 33.86 -0.24
C MET A 306 -0.29 34.85 -1.38
N PRO A 307 0.28 36.04 -1.09
CA PRO A 307 0.66 37.01 -2.10
C PRO A 307 1.71 36.46 -3.07
N GLY A 308 1.56 36.75 -4.37
CA GLY A 308 2.55 36.40 -5.41
C GLY A 308 2.53 34.95 -5.89
N CYS A 309 2.22 33.98 -5.02
CA CYS A 309 2.09 32.56 -5.36
C CYS A 309 1.05 31.89 -4.45
N SER A 310 -0.03 31.35 -5.00
CA SER A 310 -1.01 30.60 -4.20
C SER A 310 -0.44 29.27 -3.71
N GLY A 311 -0.99 28.73 -2.62
CA GLY A 311 -0.59 27.41 -2.13
C GLY A 311 -0.81 26.31 -3.16
N GLN A 312 -1.87 26.40 -3.96
CA GLN A 312 -2.14 25.40 -5.01
C GLN A 312 -1.10 25.44 -6.12
N GLU A 313 -0.64 26.63 -6.52
CA GLU A 313 0.43 26.79 -7.50
C GLU A 313 1.76 26.24 -6.95
N LEU A 314 2.09 26.55 -5.69
CA LEU A 314 3.30 26.03 -5.06
C LEU A 314 3.27 24.49 -4.92
N ALA A 315 2.13 23.91 -4.51
CA ALA A 315 1.97 22.46 -4.45
C ALA A 315 2.15 21.80 -5.82
N ALA A 316 1.58 22.39 -6.89
CA ALA A 316 1.74 21.88 -8.24
C ALA A 316 3.21 21.94 -8.70
N VAL A 317 3.96 22.98 -8.35
CA VAL A 317 5.41 23.09 -8.61
C VAL A 317 6.18 22.02 -7.85
N ILE A 318 5.90 21.81 -6.56
CA ILE A 318 6.54 20.76 -5.75
C ILE A 318 6.28 19.37 -6.34
N ARG A 319 5.05 19.11 -6.82
CA ARG A 319 4.67 17.83 -7.44
C ARG A 319 5.28 17.60 -8.83
N GLN A 320 5.92 18.58 -9.46
CA GLN A 320 6.70 18.34 -10.68
C GLN A 320 8.05 17.67 -10.39
N GLN A 321 8.48 17.64 -9.13
CA GLN A 321 9.79 17.11 -8.73
C GLN A 321 9.62 15.70 -8.14
N PRO A 322 10.10 14.63 -8.82
CA PRO A 322 9.97 13.23 -8.41
C PRO A 322 10.35 12.96 -6.95
N GLU A 323 11.39 13.64 -6.48
CA GLU A 323 11.94 13.51 -5.13
C GLU A 323 10.97 13.92 -3.99
N TYR A 324 10.00 14.80 -4.25
CA TYR A 324 9.06 15.29 -3.23
C TYR A 324 7.67 14.67 -3.32
N HIS A 325 7.41 13.75 -4.26
CA HIS A 325 6.10 13.12 -4.45
C HIS A 325 5.59 12.37 -3.21
N SER A 326 6.51 11.88 -2.39
CA SER A 326 6.20 11.11 -1.19
C SER A 326 6.05 11.97 0.08
N ILE A 327 6.21 13.30 -0.02
CA ILE A 327 6.00 14.22 1.09
C ILE A 327 4.52 14.65 1.08
N PRO A 328 3.74 14.40 2.15
CA PRO A 328 2.37 14.89 2.25
C PRO A 328 2.30 16.41 2.29
N ILE A 329 1.41 16.99 1.50
CA ILE A 329 1.07 18.43 1.47
C ILE A 329 -0.35 18.61 2.00
N VAL A 330 -0.48 19.36 3.10
CA VAL A 330 -1.76 19.67 3.73
C VAL A 330 -2.06 21.16 3.59
N PHE A 331 -3.16 21.48 2.93
CA PHE A 331 -3.59 22.85 2.74
C PHE A 331 -4.26 23.41 4.00
N LEU A 332 -3.94 24.64 4.39
CA LEU A 332 -4.67 25.40 5.40
C LEU A 332 -5.64 26.32 4.66
N SER A 333 -6.95 26.10 4.76
CA SER A 333 -7.95 26.80 3.93
C SER A 333 -9.07 27.43 4.76
N GLY A 334 -9.42 28.69 4.52
CA GLY A 334 -10.65 29.29 5.06
C GLY A 334 -11.93 28.88 4.32
N GLU A 335 -11.82 28.13 3.23
CA GLU A 335 -12.94 27.73 2.37
C GLU A 335 -13.77 26.62 3.02
N THR A 336 -15.09 26.74 2.96
CA THR A 336 -16.02 25.72 3.50
C THR A 336 -16.73 24.93 2.38
N ASP A 337 -16.67 25.41 1.14
CA ASP A 337 -17.18 24.67 -0.02
C ASP A 337 -16.31 23.45 -0.35
N ARG A 338 -16.95 22.28 -0.28
CA ARG A 338 -16.36 20.97 -0.58
C ARG A 338 -15.90 20.85 -2.04
N SER A 339 -16.55 21.56 -2.96
CA SER A 339 -16.21 21.51 -4.40
C SER A 339 -14.89 22.24 -4.67
N ALA A 340 -14.71 23.43 -4.08
CA ALA A 340 -13.46 24.19 -4.12
C ALA A 340 -12.30 23.44 -3.43
N GLN A 341 -12.57 22.77 -2.30
CA GLN A 341 -11.58 21.93 -1.62
C GLN A 341 -11.12 20.72 -2.46
N LEU A 342 -12.05 20.06 -3.17
CA LEU A 342 -11.73 18.95 -4.07
C LEU A 342 -10.90 19.39 -5.28
N ALA A 343 -11.14 20.60 -5.81
CA ALA A 343 -10.34 21.16 -6.89
C ALA A 343 -8.88 21.45 -6.46
N ALA A 344 -8.65 21.83 -5.20
CA ALA A 344 -7.31 22.02 -4.65
C ALA A 344 -6.55 20.69 -4.49
N LEU A 345 -7.22 19.61 -4.07
CA LEU A 345 -6.62 18.27 -3.98
C LEU A 345 -6.16 17.73 -5.35
N ALA A 346 -6.93 18.00 -6.40
CA ALA A 346 -6.57 17.60 -7.77
C ALA A 346 -5.26 18.24 -8.28
N ARG A 347 -4.76 19.30 -7.62
CA ARG A 347 -3.51 20.01 -7.96
C ARG A 347 -2.32 19.60 -7.10
N GLY A 348 -2.41 18.48 -6.38
CA GLY A 348 -1.26 17.86 -5.74
C GLY A 348 -1.21 17.92 -4.21
N GLY A 349 -2.27 18.38 -3.56
CA GLY A 349 -2.43 18.26 -2.11
C GLY A 349 -2.98 16.90 -1.70
N ASP A 350 -2.57 16.43 -0.52
CA ASP A 350 -3.04 15.17 0.08
C ASP A 350 -4.23 15.37 0.99
N ASP A 351 -4.38 16.59 1.55
CA ASP A 351 -5.47 16.92 2.46
C ASP A 351 -5.64 18.43 2.65
N PHE A 352 -6.68 18.81 3.40
CA PHE A 352 -6.88 20.18 3.87
C PHE A 352 -7.32 20.24 5.34
N LEU A 353 -7.00 21.34 6.01
CA LEU A 353 -7.49 21.72 7.32
C LEU A 353 -8.22 23.06 7.20
N THR A 354 -9.49 23.06 7.59
CA THR A 354 -10.34 24.26 7.51
C THR A 354 -10.02 25.24 8.65
N LYS A 355 -9.67 26.48 8.31
CA LYS A 355 -9.49 27.60 9.25
C LYS A 355 -10.88 28.05 9.76
N PRO A 356 -11.09 28.22 11.08
CA PRO A 356 -10.07 28.22 12.13
C PRO A 356 -9.75 26.80 12.62
N ILE A 357 -8.45 26.52 12.78
CA ILE A 357 -7.95 25.18 13.11
C ILE A 357 -7.75 25.08 14.62
N ASN A 358 -8.33 24.05 15.24
CA ASN A 358 -8.01 23.68 16.62
C ASN A 358 -6.58 23.08 16.69
N LEU A 359 -5.75 23.55 17.62
CA LEU A 359 -4.34 23.15 17.72
C LEU A 359 -4.14 21.67 18.06
N GLU A 360 -5.03 21.06 18.86
CA GLU A 360 -4.99 19.61 19.12
C GLU A 360 -5.31 18.81 17.85
N HIS A 361 -6.29 19.29 17.08
CA HIS A 361 -6.62 18.70 15.79
C HIS A 361 -5.47 18.84 14.79
N LEU A 362 -4.79 19.99 14.75
CA LEU A 362 -3.59 20.20 13.93
C LEU A 362 -2.50 19.17 14.26
N VAL A 363 -2.15 19.01 15.54
CA VAL A 363 -1.12 18.06 15.99
C VAL A 363 -1.49 16.62 15.62
N ALA A 364 -2.74 16.21 15.87
CA ALA A 364 -3.21 14.87 15.52
C ALA A 364 -3.19 14.62 14.00
N ALA A 365 -3.65 15.61 13.23
CA ALA A 365 -3.70 15.57 11.78
C ALA A 365 -2.30 15.44 11.16
N VAL A 366 -1.36 16.27 11.59
CA VAL A 366 0.04 16.25 11.11
C VAL A 366 0.72 14.95 11.49
N SER A 367 0.60 14.52 12.76
CA SER A 367 1.21 13.27 13.25
C SER A 367 0.75 12.06 12.46
N SER A 368 -0.56 11.92 12.22
CA SER A 368 -1.13 10.77 11.51
C SER A 368 -0.65 10.70 10.05
N ARG A 369 -0.55 11.85 9.37
CA ARG A 369 -0.12 11.92 7.96
C ARG A 369 1.36 11.61 7.82
N ILE A 370 2.19 12.13 8.71
CA ILE A 370 3.63 11.81 8.76
C ILE A 370 3.84 10.33 9.06
N GLN A 371 3.13 9.76 10.03
CA GLN A 371 3.20 8.33 10.34
C GLN A 371 2.83 7.46 9.14
N ARG A 372 1.75 7.80 8.43
CA ARG A 372 1.33 7.08 7.22
C ARG A 372 2.35 7.22 6.10
N ALA A 373 2.84 8.43 5.84
CA ALA A 373 3.84 8.68 4.82
C ALA A 373 5.14 7.93 5.11
N ARG A 374 5.60 7.93 6.37
CA ARG A 374 6.76 7.14 6.82
C ARG A 374 6.51 5.64 6.72
N ALA A 375 5.31 5.14 7.04
CA ALA A 375 4.97 3.73 6.91
C ALA A 375 5.00 3.27 5.43
N ILE A 376 4.37 4.02 4.52
CA ILE A 376 4.40 3.75 3.08
C ILE A 376 5.83 3.85 2.55
N ARG A 377 6.57 4.91 2.93
CA ARG A 377 7.97 5.08 2.57
C ARG A 377 8.82 3.91 3.09
N SER A 378 8.57 3.40 4.29
CA SER A 378 9.29 2.24 4.84
C SER A 378 9.08 0.95 4.04
N LEU A 379 7.89 0.76 3.47
CA LEU A 379 7.56 -0.35 2.56
C LEU A 379 8.21 -0.19 1.18
N MET A 380 8.48 1.06 0.76
CA MET A 380 9.16 1.39 -0.50
C MET A 380 10.69 1.46 -0.38
N VAL A 381 11.23 1.50 0.85
CA VAL A 381 12.64 1.78 1.14
C VAL A 381 13.42 0.55 1.60
N ARG A 382 12.74 -0.41 2.24
CA ARG A 382 13.38 -1.59 2.82
C ARG A 382 13.04 -2.87 2.04
N ASP A 383 13.99 -3.79 1.98
CA ASP A 383 13.76 -5.13 1.45
C ASP A 383 12.89 -5.95 2.42
N GLY A 384 11.78 -6.50 1.92
CA GLY A 384 10.77 -7.19 2.74
C GLY A 384 11.25 -8.47 3.43
N LEU A 385 12.40 -9.04 3.02
CA LEU A 385 12.94 -10.26 3.62
C LEU A 385 13.99 -9.97 4.70
N THR A 386 14.90 -9.03 4.44
CA THR A 386 16.08 -8.76 5.27
C THR A 386 15.93 -7.49 6.14
N GLY A 387 14.98 -6.62 5.80
CA GLY A 387 14.76 -5.33 6.45
C GLY A 387 15.84 -4.28 6.16
N LEU A 388 16.87 -4.61 5.36
CA LEU A 388 17.90 -3.66 4.90
C LEU A 388 17.33 -2.68 3.88
N PHE A 389 18.10 -1.68 3.44
CA PHE A 389 17.68 -0.86 2.30
C PHE A 389 17.54 -1.74 1.05
N ASN A 390 16.55 -1.46 0.21
CA ASN A 390 16.41 -2.15 -1.07
C ASN A 390 17.40 -1.59 -2.10
N HIS A 391 17.48 -2.24 -3.27
CA HIS A 391 18.39 -1.87 -4.34
C HIS A 391 18.34 -0.37 -4.69
N SER A 392 17.14 0.16 -4.96
CA SER A 392 16.94 1.54 -5.40
C SER A 392 17.43 2.56 -4.37
N VAL A 393 17.07 2.38 -3.10
CA VAL A 393 17.50 3.32 -2.05
C VAL A 393 18.99 3.21 -1.76
N SER A 394 19.56 2.01 -1.85
CA SER A 394 20.99 1.82 -1.60
C SER A 394 21.85 2.54 -2.65
N GLN A 395 21.39 2.57 -3.90
CA GLN A 395 22.04 3.34 -4.98
C GLN A 395 21.90 4.85 -4.80
N ASP A 396 20.72 5.33 -4.39
CA ASP A 396 20.49 6.76 -4.11
C ASP A 396 21.38 7.25 -2.96
N LEU A 397 21.43 6.49 -1.86
CA LEU A 397 22.28 6.81 -0.70
C LEU A 397 23.76 6.77 -1.06
N LEU A 398 24.20 5.81 -1.88
CA LEU A 398 25.56 5.79 -2.40
C LEU A 398 25.88 7.06 -3.21
N THR A 399 24.99 7.48 -4.09
CA THR A 399 25.17 8.69 -4.91
C THR A 399 25.29 9.94 -4.03
N ARG A 400 24.50 10.02 -2.96
CA ARG A 400 24.59 11.10 -1.95
C ARG A 400 25.93 11.10 -1.21
N GLU A 401 26.40 9.93 -0.79
CA GLU A 401 27.68 9.81 -0.08
C GLU A 401 28.87 10.10 -1.00
N VAL A 402 28.82 9.74 -2.29
CA VAL A 402 29.82 10.15 -3.30
C VAL A 402 29.84 11.68 -3.44
N ALA A 403 28.67 12.32 -3.53
CA ALA A 403 28.59 13.78 -3.62
C ALA A 403 29.11 14.47 -2.34
N ARG A 404 28.90 13.86 -1.16
CA ARG A 404 29.43 14.34 0.12
C ARG A 404 30.94 14.16 0.23
N ALA A 405 31.46 12.99 -0.13
CA ALA A 405 32.89 12.69 -0.17
C ALA A 405 33.63 13.64 -1.12
N ARG A 406 33.05 13.93 -2.30
CA ARG A 406 33.58 14.91 -3.25
C ARG A 406 33.66 16.32 -2.66
N ARG A 407 32.64 16.76 -1.93
CA ARG A 407 32.63 18.11 -1.30
C ARG A 407 33.62 18.24 -0.15
N ASN A 408 33.71 17.22 0.69
CA ASN A 408 34.49 17.29 1.93
C ASN A 408 35.93 16.76 1.79
N GLY A 409 36.28 16.16 0.64
CA GLY A 409 37.57 15.52 0.43
C GLY A 409 37.80 14.29 1.32
N GLN A 410 36.73 13.64 1.76
CA GLN A 410 36.78 12.47 2.67
C GLN A 410 36.85 11.15 1.90
N PRO A 411 37.55 10.13 2.42
CA PRO A 411 37.58 8.80 1.79
C PRO A 411 36.22 8.12 1.89
N LEU A 412 35.85 7.36 0.87
CA LEU A 412 34.60 6.60 0.81
C LEU A 412 34.91 5.23 0.21
N SER A 413 34.45 4.16 0.85
CA SER A 413 34.58 2.81 0.33
C SER A 413 33.22 2.17 0.08
N VAL A 414 33.16 1.35 -0.96
CA VAL A 414 31.98 0.55 -1.32
C VAL A 414 32.37 -0.92 -1.35
N VAL A 415 31.49 -1.76 -0.84
CA VAL A 415 31.67 -3.20 -0.76
C VAL A 415 30.46 -3.89 -1.38
N LEU A 416 30.70 -4.78 -2.34
CA LEU A 416 29.71 -5.73 -2.83
C LEU A 416 29.99 -7.10 -2.21
N ILE A 417 28.96 -7.70 -1.62
CA ILE A 417 29.01 -8.99 -0.92
C ILE A 417 28.06 -9.95 -1.62
N ASP A 418 28.50 -11.19 -1.84
CA ASP A 418 27.69 -12.26 -2.44
C ASP A 418 27.83 -13.55 -1.64
N ILE A 419 26.70 -14.20 -1.36
CA ILE A 419 26.68 -15.46 -0.60
C ILE A 419 27.14 -16.61 -1.49
N ASP A 420 28.20 -17.30 -1.07
CA ASP A 420 28.80 -18.35 -1.86
C ASP A 420 27.86 -19.55 -2.00
N HIS A 421 27.68 -20.03 -3.23
CA HIS A 421 26.88 -21.23 -3.54
C HIS A 421 25.42 -21.15 -3.07
N PHE A 422 24.84 -19.96 -2.92
CA PHE A 422 23.49 -19.78 -2.37
C PHE A 422 22.40 -20.54 -3.13
N LYS A 423 22.48 -20.63 -4.48
CA LYS A 423 21.57 -21.48 -5.26
C LYS A 423 21.59 -22.95 -4.81
N GLN A 424 22.78 -23.52 -4.51
CA GLN A 424 22.88 -24.90 -4.03
C GLN A 424 22.27 -25.07 -2.64
N VAL A 425 22.36 -24.04 -1.79
CA VAL A 425 21.69 -24.02 -0.49
C VAL A 425 20.17 -24.09 -0.67
N ASN A 426 19.61 -23.28 -1.57
CA ASN A 426 18.18 -23.32 -1.89
C ASN A 426 17.75 -24.66 -2.51
N ASP A 427 18.52 -25.17 -3.47
CA ASP A 427 18.19 -26.40 -4.19
C ASP A 427 18.22 -27.63 -3.26
N ARG A 428 19.13 -27.65 -2.27
CA ARG A 428 19.32 -28.80 -1.34
C ARG A 428 18.47 -28.71 -0.07
N HIS A 429 18.26 -27.51 0.48
CA HIS A 429 17.62 -27.30 1.79
C HIS A 429 16.30 -26.52 1.71
N GLY A 430 15.88 -26.12 0.51
CA GLY A 430 14.66 -25.36 0.26
C GLY A 430 14.83 -23.85 0.49
N HIS A 431 13.95 -23.07 -0.16
CA HIS A 431 13.99 -21.60 -0.10
C HIS A 431 13.88 -21.02 1.31
N GLN A 432 13.14 -21.69 2.22
CA GLN A 432 13.04 -21.24 3.62
C GLN A 432 14.39 -21.26 4.35
N MET A 433 15.30 -22.18 4.00
CA MET A 433 16.65 -22.20 4.55
C MET A 433 17.49 -21.06 3.96
N GLY A 434 17.38 -20.82 2.65
CA GLY A 434 18.03 -19.65 2.03
C GLY A 434 17.61 -18.33 2.65
N ASP A 435 16.31 -18.16 2.93
CA ASP A 435 15.78 -16.98 3.62
C ASP A 435 16.41 -16.78 5.01
N ARG A 436 16.65 -17.88 5.75
CA ARG A 436 17.34 -17.82 7.05
C ARG A 436 18.80 -17.38 6.90
N VAL A 437 19.50 -17.88 5.88
CA VAL A 437 20.90 -17.49 5.59
C VAL A 437 20.97 -16.00 5.25
N LEU A 438 20.07 -15.50 4.39
CA LEU A 438 19.97 -14.07 4.03
C LEU A 438 19.70 -13.18 5.25
N LYS A 439 18.73 -13.57 6.09
CA LYS A 439 18.42 -12.85 7.34
C LYS A 439 19.60 -12.86 8.32
N SER A 440 20.33 -13.97 8.39
CA SER A 440 21.51 -14.09 9.25
C SER A 440 22.63 -13.14 8.82
N LEU A 441 22.91 -13.05 7.53
CA LEU A 441 23.93 -12.13 7.00
C LEU A 441 23.52 -10.67 7.22
N ALA A 442 22.27 -10.32 6.90
CA ALA A 442 21.73 -8.97 7.10
C ALA A 442 21.84 -8.49 8.55
N ARG A 443 21.53 -9.38 9.52
CA ARG A 443 21.68 -9.10 10.95
C ARG A 443 23.13 -8.91 11.35
N LEU A 444 24.03 -9.78 10.86
CA LEU A 444 25.46 -9.68 11.16
C LEU A 444 26.05 -8.35 10.67
N LEU A 445 25.70 -7.93 9.44
CA LEU A 445 26.11 -6.64 8.87
C LEU A 445 25.62 -5.47 9.73
N ARG A 446 24.33 -5.44 10.07
CA ARG A 446 23.73 -4.37 10.90
C ARG A 446 24.35 -4.23 12.29
N GLN A 447 24.73 -5.34 12.92
CA GLN A 447 25.26 -5.32 14.29
C GLN A 447 26.72 -4.88 14.37
N ARG A 448 27.46 -4.96 13.27
CA ARG A 448 28.92 -4.80 13.27
C ARG A 448 29.40 -3.61 12.48
N LEU A 449 28.61 -3.14 11.53
CA LEU A 449 28.84 -1.89 10.82
C LEU A 449 28.24 -0.72 11.62
N ARG A 450 28.72 0.49 11.33
CA ARG A 450 28.31 1.70 12.03
C ARG A 450 26.91 2.10 11.60
N THR A 451 26.23 2.89 12.42
CA THR A 451 24.94 3.51 12.06
C THR A 451 25.06 4.44 10.85
N THR A 452 26.27 4.99 10.61
CA THR A 452 26.59 5.82 9.44
C THR A 452 26.85 5.02 8.18
N ASP A 453 27.07 3.71 8.28
CA ASP A 453 27.31 2.85 7.11
C ASP A 453 25.97 2.47 6.48
N VAL A 454 25.88 2.57 5.16
CA VAL A 454 24.66 2.20 4.43
C VAL A 454 24.72 0.72 4.11
N ILE A 455 23.68 -0.03 4.46
CA ILE A 455 23.60 -1.47 4.20
C ILE A 455 22.34 -1.77 3.41
N GLY A 456 22.54 -2.30 2.21
CA GLY A 456 21.50 -2.59 1.24
C GLY A 456 21.49 -4.04 0.80
N ARG A 457 20.32 -4.59 0.51
CA ARG A 457 20.20 -5.79 -0.32
C ARG A 457 20.16 -5.35 -1.78
N TYR A 458 21.26 -5.60 -2.48
CA TYR A 458 21.49 -5.15 -3.85
C TYR A 458 20.87 -6.09 -4.88
N GLY A 459 20.85 -7.39 -4.59
CA GLY A 459 20.29 -8.43 -5.45
C GLY A 459 19.64 -9.56 -4.65
N GLY A 460 19.33 -10.68 -5.33
CA GLY A 460 18.72 -11.83 -4.67
C GLY A 460 19.57 -12.41 -3.54
N GLU A 461 20.88 -12.53 -3.77
CA GLU A 461 21.88 -13.06 -2.82
C GLU A 461 23.03 -12.07 -2.55
N GLU A 462 22.88 -10.82 -3.03
CA GLU A 462 23.90 -9.79 -3.04
C GLU A 462 23.58 -8.62 -2.11
N PHE A 463 24.58 -8.10 -1.44
CA PHE A 463 24.48 -6.99 -0.49
C PHE A 463 25.47 -5.88 -0.85
N LEU A 464 25.02 -4.63 -0.71
CA LEU A 464 25.83 -3.43 -0.89
C LEU A 464 26.11 -2.81 0.48
N VAL A 465 27.36 -2.51 0.76
CA VAL A 465 27.76 -1.71 1.93
C VAL A 465 28.49 -0.47 1.46
N VAL A 466 28.03 0.70 1.92
CA VAL A 466 28.71 1.99 1.72
C VAL A 466 29.28 2.43 3.06
N MET A 467 30.58 2.69 3.09
CA MET A 467 31.32 3.06 4.31
C MET A 467 31.92 4.46 4.14
N PRO A 468 31.21 5.51 4.58
CA PRO A 468 31.73 6.87 4.58
C PRO A 468 32.96 7.01 5.49
N ASP A 469 33.83 7.97 5.16
CA ASP A 469 35.07 8.26 5.90
C ASP A 469 35.96 7.02 6.13
N THR A 470 35.97 6.10 5.16
CA THR A 470 36.67 4.82 5.26
C THR A 470 37.45 4.53 3.99
N ARG A 471 38.74 4.20 4.13
CA ARG A 471 39.61 3.74 3.03
C ARG A 471 39.43 2.25 2.76
N ALA A 472 39.72 1.79 1.55
CA ALA A 472 39.46 0.41 1.12
C ALA A 472 40.19 -0.63 1.99
N ALA A 473 41.42 -0.34 2.43
CA ALA A 473 42.15 -1.25 3.33
C ALA A 473 41.41 -1.47 4.66
N SER A 474 40.90 -0.39 5.26
CA SER A 474 40.13 -0.47 6.51
C SER A 474 38.78 -1.15 6.30
N ALA A 475 38.09 -0.85 5.19
CA ALA A 475 36.85 -1.51 4.83
C ALA A 475 37.06 -3.02 4.64
N ALA A 476 38.09 -3.44 3.90
CA ALA A 476 38.42 -4.85 3.68
C ALA A 476 38.70 -5.59 4.99
N MET A 477 39.43 -4.99 5.94
CA MET A 477 39.66 -5.60 7.26
C MET A 477 38.36 -5.85 8.03
N VAL A 478 37.43 -4.89 8.02
CA VAL A 478 36.13 -5.03 8.72
C VAL A 478 35.29 -6.12 8.06
N ILE A 479 35.21 -6.12 6.73
CA ILE A 479 34.42 -7.08 5.96
C ILE A 479 35.01 -8.49 6.06
N ASP A 480 36.34 -8.64 6.06
CA ASP A 480 36.99 -9.95 6.19
C ASP A 480 36.76 -10.56 7.58
N SER A 481 36.80 -9.75 8.64
CA SER A 481 36.37 -10.18 9.98
C SER A 481 34.89 -10.62 10.01
N LEU A 482 34.02 -9.98 9.23
CA LEU A 482 32.61 -10.40 9.11
C LEU A 482 32.47 -11.70 8.34
N ARG A 483 33.27 -11.89 7.29
CA ARG A 483 33.34 -13.12 6.49
C ARG A 483 33.72 -14.31 7.34
N GLU A 484 34.79 -14.18 8.11
CA GLU A 484 35.24 -15.25 9.02
C GLU A 484 34.16 -15.61 10.03
N ARG A 485 33.50 -14.61 10.64
CA ARG A 485 32.42 -14.86 11.62
C ARG A 485 31.23 -15.54 10.97
N PHE A 486 30.82 -15.09 9.78
CA PHE A 486 29.69 -15.67 9.07
C PHE A 486 29.93 -17.14 8.73
N ALA A 487 31.15 -17.49 8.31
CA ALA A 487 31.54 -18.87 8.00
C ALA A 487 31.41 -19.85 9.19
N HIS A 488 31.39 -19.33 10.43
CA HIS A 488 31.22 -20.12 11.64
C HIS A 488 29.76 -20.19 12.13
N ILE A 489 28.83 -19.46 11.51
CA ILE A 489 27.41 -19.51 11.88
C ILE A 489 26.79 -20.81 11.35
N GLU A 490 26.16 -21.57 12.25
CA GLU A 490 25.38 -22.75 11.88
C GLU A 490 23.92 -22.35 11.67
N HIS A 491 23.44 -22.48 10.44
CA HIS A 491 22.09 -22.04 10.04
C HIS A 491 21.01 -23.10 10.28
N GLN A 492 21.40 -24.33 10.64
CA GLN A 492 20.53 -25.48 10.87
C GLN A 492 20.87 -26.17 12.20
N ARG A 493 19.85 -26.50 12.99
CA ARG A 493 19.97 -27.11 14.34
C ARG A 493 19.58 -28.59 14.41
N GLU A 494 18.69 -29.04 13.52
CA GLU A 494 18.25 -30.43 13.41
C GLU A 494 18.77 -31.03 12.10
N GLY A 495 19.59 -32.08 12.16
CA GLY A 495 20.29 -32.67 11.01
C GLY A 495 21.77 -32.30 10.92
N GLU A 496 22.36 -32.38 9.73
CA GLU A 496 23.76 -31.96 9.51
C GLU A 496 23.92 -30.43 9.62
N PRO A 497 24.96 -29.92 10.31
CA PRO A 497 25.18 -28.49 10.47
C PRO A 497 25.51 -27.83 9.13
N LEU A 498 24.66 -26.88 8.69
CA LEU A 498 24.86 -26.09 7.48
C LEU A 498 25.64 -24.82 7.80
N ARG A 499 26.84 -24.71 7.23
CA ARG A 499 27.68 -23.49 7.26
C ARG A 499 27.81 -22.91 5.87
N VAL A 500 27.70 -21.59 5.77
CA VAL A 500 27.72 -20.86 4.49
C VAL A 500 28.77 -19.76 4.58
N THR A 501 29.45 -19.48 3.48
CA THR A 501 30.44 -18.41 3.36
C THR A 501 29.95 -17.31 2.43
N PHE A 502 30.64 -16.17 2.40
CA PHE A 502 30.41 -15.15 1.39
C PHE A 502 31.74 -14.66 0.83
N SER A 503 31.70 -14.14 -0.39
CA SER A 503 32.81 -13.42 -1.02
C SER A 503 32.49 -11.94 -1.10
N ALA A 504 33.50 -11.07 -1.04
CA ALA A 504 33.31 -9.63 -1.12
C ALA A 504 34.35 -8.92 -1.99
N GLY A 505 33.91 -7.89 -2.72
CA GLY A 505 34.76 -6.98 -3.47
C GLY A 505 34.70 -5.57 -2.91
N VAL A 506 35.86 -4.95 -2.65
CA VAL A 506 35.98 -3.62 -2.03
C VAL A 506 36.57 -2.63 -3.04
N ALA A 507 35.95 -1.45 -3.20
CA ALA A 507 36.50 -0.36 -3.99
C ALA A 507 36.51 0.95 -3.21
N GLU A 508 37.59 1.73 -3.35
CA GLU A 508 37.70 3.08 -2.81
C GLU A 508 37.32 4.11 -3.88
N TRP A 509 36.50 5.09 -3.48
CA TRP A 509 36.18 6.23 -4.31
C TRP A 509 37.40 7.15 -4.45
N SER A 510 37.65 7.63 -5.67
CA SER A 510 38.71 8.59 -5.96
C SER A 510 38.17 9.80 -6.71
N LEU A 511 38.85 10.94 -6.59
CA LEU A 511 38.47 12.18 -7.29
C LEU A 511 38.33 11.93 -8.81
N GLY A 512 37.19 12.35 -9.38
CA GLY A 512 36.85 12.13 -10.80
C GLY A 512 36.12 10.81 -11.10
N MET A 513 35.95 9.92 -10.11
CA MET A 513 35.15 8.69 -10.24
C MET A 513 33.67 8.99 -9.98
N ASP A 514 32.79 8.46 -10.82
CA ASP A 514 31.35 8.47 -10.61
C ASP A 514 30.88 7.22 -9.84
N THR A 515 29.62 7.22 -9.41
CA THR A 515 29.03 6.11 -8.65
C THR A 515 29.06 4.80 -9.42
N GLY A 516 28.82 4.84 -10.74
CA GLY A 516 28.82 3.67 -11.61
C GLY A 516 30.19 3.00 -11.68
N SER A 517 31.25 3.77 -11.96
CA SER A 517 32.62 3.25 -12.02
C SER A 517 33.09 2.69 -10.67
N LEU A 518 32.64 3.26 -9.56
CA LEU A 518 32.95 2.77 -8.21
C LEU A 518 32.33 1.38 -7.98
N LEU A 519 31.07 1.19 -8.36
CA LEU A 519 30.39 -0.11 -8.28
C LEU A 519 31.02 -1.14 -9.23
N GLU A 520 31.37 -0.76 -10.46
CA GLU A 520 32.03 -1.67 -11.41
C GLU A 520 33.38 -2.17 -10.89
N LYS A 521 34.15 -1.32 -10.19
CA LYS A 521 35.40 -1.74 -9.53
C LYS A 521 35.15 -2.72 -8.39
N ALA A 522 34.12 -2.48 -7.56
CA ALA A 522 33.76 -3.39 -6.48
C ALA A 522 33.29 -4.75 -7.04
N ASP A 523 32.51 -4.74 -8.13
CA ASP A 523 32.03 -5.94 -8.81
C ASP A 523 33.18 -6.74 -9.44
N ALA A 524 34.12 -6.06 -10.09
CA ALA A 524 35.32 -6.71 -10.64
C ALA A 524 36.16 -7.40 -9.55
N ALA A 525 36.32 -6.76 -8.38
CA ALA A 525 37.00 -7.35 -7.23
C ALA A 525 36.22 -8.55 -6.65
N LEU A 526 34.89 -8.47 -6.57
CA LEU A 526 34.04 -9.58 -6.14
C LEU A 526 34.14 -10.77 -7.11
N TYR A 527 34.16 -10.51 -8.41
CA TYR A 527 34.36 -11.52 -9.44
C TYR A 527 35.72 -12.22 -9.29
N GLN A 528 36.78 -11.47 -8.99
CA GLN A 528 38.10 -12.06 -8.67
C GLN A 528 38.03 -12.96 -7.44
N ALA A 529 37.35 -12.54 -6.36
CA ALA A 529 37.15 -13.36 -5.17
C ALA A 529 36.43 -14.68 -5.49
N LYS A 530 35.37 -14.63 -6.33
CA LYS A 530 34.63 -15.82 -6.77
C LYS A 530 35.50 -16.80 -7.60
N ASN A 531 36.41 -16.29 -8.43
CA ASN A 531 37.30 -17.11 -9.25
C ASN A 531 38.52 -17.67 -8.49
N GLN A 532 38.96 -17.01 -7.42
CA GLN A 532 40.09 -17.44 -6.59
C GLN A 532 39.72 -18.48 -5.52
N GLY A 533 38.52 -19.07 -5.61
CA GLY A 533 38.07 -20.14 -4.71
C GLY A 533 36.99 -19.73 -3.71
N ARG A 534 36.43 -18.52 -3.83
CA ARG A 534 35.38 -17.97 -2.94
C ARG A 534 35.83 -17.85 -1.48
N ASN A 535 34.94 -17.38 -0.59
CA ASN A 535 35.23 -17.14 0.81
C ASN A 535 36.46 -16.21 1.00
N LEU A 536 36.52 -15.14 0.21
CA LEU A 536 37.63 -14.18 0.16
C LEU A 536 37.10 -12.74 0.06
N VAL A 537 37.90 -11.80 0.57
CA VAL A 537 37.69 -10.36 0.36
C VAL A 537 38.81 -9.83 -0.52
N VAL A 538 38.46 -9.19 -1.63
CA VAL A 538 39.42 -8.64 -2.59
C VAL A 538 39.24 -7.13 -2.70
N ILE A 539 40.34 -6.38 -2.67
CA ILE A 539 40.36 -4.94 -2.92
C ILE A 539 40.63 -4.71 -4.41
N ALA A 540 39.86 -3.83 -5.05
CA ALA A 540 40.08 -3.43 -6.42
C ALA A 540 41.44 -2.71 -6.57
N ASP A 541 42.32 -3.23 -7.43
CA ASP A 541 43.64 -2.64 -7.66
C ASP A 541 43.55 -1.18 -8.13
N THR A 542 44.36 -0.32 -7.53
CA THR A 542 44.47 1.10 -7.90
C THR A 542 45.29 1.32 -9.18
N HIS A 543 45.92 0.29 -9.74
CA HIS A 543 46.71 0.36 -10.97
C HIS A 543 46.52 -0.90 -11.81
N SER A 544 45.50 -0.90 -12.67
CA SER A 544 45.52 -1.62 -13.94
C SER A 544 44.35 -1.18 -14.82
N MET A 545 44.66 -0.31 -15.79
CA MET A 545 43.93 -0.24 -17.05
C MET A 545 44.16 -1.58 -17.78
N HIS A 546 43.38 -2.58 -17.43
CA HIS A 546 43.12 -3.72 -18.29
C HIS A 546 41.61 -3.85 -18.35
N VAL A 547 41.03 -3.35 -19.43
CA VAL A 547 39.65 -3.61 -19.82
C VAL A 547 39.56 -5.10 -20.15
N PRO A 548 38.95 -5.96 -19.32
CA PRO A 548 38.58 -7.28 -19.78
C PRO A 548 37.36 -7.07 -20.67
N GLN A 549 37.49 -7.40 -21.95
CA GLN A 549 36.34 -7.43 -22.85
C GLN A 549 35.24 -8.27 -22.21
N ARG A 550 34.12 -7.62 -21.86
CA ARG A 550 32.89 -8.28 -21.41
C ARG A 550 32.55 -9.37 -22.44
N ARG A 551 32.64 -10.63 -22.00
CA ARG A 551 31.80 -11.69 -22.58
C ARG A 551 30.39 -11.36 -22.13
N THR A 552 29.66 -10.75 -23.05
CA THR A 552 28.23 -10.49 -22.94
C THR A 552 27.51 -11.79 -22.60
N LEU A 553 26.71 -11.76 -21.53
CA LEU A 553 25.55 -12.65 -21.43
C LEU A 553 24.75 -12.47 -22.74
N PRO A 554 24.30 -13.55 -23.38
CA PRO A 554 23.67 -13.45 -24.68
C PRO A 554 22.45 -12.55 -24.57
N PRO A 555 22.35 -11.49 -25.40
CA PRO A 555 21.12 -10.72 -25.47
C PRO A 555 20.01 -11.67 -25.92
N SER A 556 18.87 -11.63 -25.22
CA SER A 556 17.64 -12.07 -25.84
C SER A 556 17.50 -11.30 -27.15
N PRO A 557 17.27 -11.97 -28.30
CA PRO A 557 17.46 -11.36 -29.60
C PRO A 557 16.30 -10.42 -29.91
N SER A 558 16.49 -9.13 -29.69
CA SER A 558 15.63 -8.09 -30.25
C SER A 558 16.43 -6.81 -30.54
N ARG A 559 17.02 -6.82 -31.74
CA ARG A 559 17.43 -5.70 -32.62
C ARG A 559 18.47 -4.67 -32.09
N THR A 560 19.72 -4.90 -32.50
CA THR A 560 20.73 -3.92 -32.98
C THR A 560 20.90 -2.59 -32.23
N HIS A 561 21.96 -2.52 -31.40
CA HIS A 561 22.64 -1.29 -31.00
C HIS A 561 23.00 -0.44 -32.23
N GLN A 562 22.29 0.68 -32.42
CA GLN A 562 22.82 1.84 -33.13
C GLN A 562 23.00 2.97 -32.10
N ALA A 563 24.07 3.75 -32.22
CA ALA A 563 24.27 4.93 -31.39
C ALA A 563 23.09 5.90 -31.59
N PRO A 564 22.54 6.49 -30.51
CA PRO A 564 21.36 7.34 -30.61
C PRO A 564 21.62 8.53 -31.52
N VAL A 565 20.60 8.88 -32.32
CA VAL A 565 20.69 9.94 -33.32
C VAL A 565 20.12 11.22 -32.74
N VAL A 566 20.96 12.25 -32.66
CA VAL A 566 20.60 13.59 -32.19
C VAL A 566 20.49 14.53 -33.39
N LEU A 567 19.33 15.13 -33.59
CA LEU A 567 19.15 16.22 -34.55
C LEU A 567 19.45 17.55 -33.86
N VAL A 568 20.37 18.35 -34.39
CA VAL A 568 20.63 19.73 -33.94
C VAL A 568 20.00 20.71 -34.93
N VAL A 569 19.17 21.62 -34.43
CA VAL A 569 18.46 22.62 -35.24
C VAL A 569 18.73 24.01 -34.69
N ASP A 570 19.46 24.82 -35.47
CA ASP A 570 19.80 26.20 -35.13
C ASP A 570 20.05 26.97 -36.44
N ASP A 571 19.60 28.23 -36.52
CA ASP A 571 19.77 29.06 -37.72
C ASP A 571 21.20 29.60 -37.87
N ASP A 572 21.99 29.59 -36.79
CA ASP A 572 23.42 29.92 -36.84
C ASP A 572 24.25 28.66 -37.20
N PRO A 573 24.90 28.65 -38.39
CA PRO A 573 25.72 27.52 -38.84
C PRO A 573 26.94 27.26 -37.93
N ASN A 574 27.40 28.26 -37.19
CA ASN A 574 28.53 28.11 -36.27
C ASN A 574 28.10 27.38 -34.98
N ILE A 575 26.91 27.67 -34.46
CA ILE A 575 26.34 26.99 -33.30
C ILE A 575 26.07 25.53 -33.63
N CYS A 576 25.44 25.25 -34.78
CA CYS A 576 25.24 23.89 -35.30
C CYS A 576 26.55 23.10 -35.36
N ARG A 577 27.61 23.71 -35.91
CA ARG A 577 28.92 23.05 -36.06
C ARG A 577 29.60 22.80 -34.71
N LEU A 578 29.48 23.72 -33.77
CA LEU A 578 30.02 23.57 -32.42
C LEU A 578 29.35 22.41 -31.68
N LEU A 579 28.01 22.38 -31.67
CA LEU A 579 27.22 21.32 -31.04
C LEU A 579 27.48 19.96 -31.68
N GLN A 580 27.60 19.91 -33.02
CA GLN A 580 27.98 18.69 -33.73
C GLN A 580 29.34 18.15 -33.28
N ILE A 581 30.36 19.01 -33.14
CA ILE A 581 31.68 18.58 -32.65
C ILE A 581 31.56 17.99 -31.24
N TRP A 582 30.86 18.68 -30.34
CA TRP A 582 30.71 18.23 -28.95
C TRP A 582 29.98 16.90 -28.81
N LEU A 583 28.91 16.71 -29.58
CA LEU A 583 28.08 15.51 -29.54
C LEU A 583 28.75 14.33 -30.25
N VAL A 584 29.45 14.55 -31.36
CA VAL A 584 30.23 13.50 -32.04
C VAL A 584 31.40 13.04 -31.16
N ASP A 585 32.10 13.96 -30.49
CA ASP A 585 33.16 13.61 -29.51
C ASP A 585 32.60 12.78 -28.34
N ALA A 586 31.36 13.03 -27.93
CA ALA A 586 30.64 12.26 -26.92
C ALA A 586 30.04 10.92 -27.44
N GLY A 587 30.25 10.57 -28.71
CA GLY A 587 29.83 9.29 -29.30
C GLY A 587 28.42 9.26 -29.87
N TYR A 588 27.75 10.40 -30.04
CA TYR A 588 26.43 10.49 -30.66
C TYR A 588 26.52 10.59 -32.18
N ARG A 589 25.50 10.05 -32.87
CA ARG A 589 25.29 10.35 -34.29
C ARG A 589 24.54 11.67 -34.38
N VAL A 590 25.06 12.63 -35.13
CA VAL A 590 24.48 13.97 -35.21
C VAL A 590 24.02 14.27 -36.62
N GLU A 591 22.76 14.67 -36.74
CA GLU A 591 22.22 15.32 -37.93
C GLU A 591 22.02 16.82 -37.65
N ILE A 592 22.14 17.65 -38.69
CA ILE A 592 21.97 19.11 -38.57
C ILE A 592 20.81 19.54 -39.46
N ALA A 593 20.04 20.51 -38.98
CA ALA A 593 19.12 21.30 -39.78
C ALA A 593 19.31 22.79 -39.47
N GLN A 594 19.20 23.64 -40.50
CA GLN A 594 19.39 25.10 -40.37
C GLN A 594 18.08 25.89 -40.37
N SER A 595 16.93 25.20 -40.44
CA SER A 595 15.60 25.80 -40.37
C SER A 595 14.58 24.82 -39.80
N GLY A 596 13.45 25.36 -39.30
CA GLY A 596 12.35 24.53 -38.82
C GLY A 596 11.74 23.61 -39.91
N PHE A 597 11.74 24.05 -41.18
CA PHE A 597 11.27 23.23 -42.30
C PHE A 597 12.19 22.02 -42.55
N GLU A 598 13.51 22.23 -42.52
CA GLU A 598 14.47 21.14 -42.67
C GLU A 598 14.39 20.15 -41.49
N ALA A 599 14.20 20.66 -40.27
CA ALA A 599 14.02 19.83 -39.08
C ALA A 599 12.82 18.90 -39.18
N LEU A 600 11.66 19.42 -39.59
CA LEU A 600 10.45 18.61 -39.78
C LEU A 600 10.62 17.57 -40.89
N GLN A 601 11.28 17.93 -41.99
CA GLN A 601 11.55 17.00 -43.07
C GLN A 601 12.45 15.83 -42.61
N ARG A 602 13.42 16.10 -41.74
CA ARG A 602 14.30 15.08 -41.15
C ARG A 602 13.57 14.21 -40.14
N ILE A 603 12.82 14.80 -39.23
CA ILE A 603 12.03 14.05 -38.24
C ILE A 603 11.03 13.11 -38.93
N ALA A 604 10.39 13.55 -40.01
CA ALA A 604 9.46 12.74 -40.78
C ALA A 604 10.11 11.52 -41.48
N GLN A 605 11.42 11.55 -41.74
CA GLN A 605 12.16 10.40 -42.28
C GLN A 605 12.39 9.30 -41.24
N GLY A 606 12.21 9.63 -39.95
CA GLY A 606 12.35 8.71 -38.82
C GLY A 606 13.80 8.40 -38.47
N GLY A 607 14.01 7.78 -37.30
CA GLY A 607 15.34 7.37 -36.83
C GLY A 607 16.11 8.44 -36.05
N ILE A 608 15.46 9.56 -35.70
CA ILE A 608 15.96 10.52 -34.71
C ILE A 608 15.44 10.09 -33.34
N ASP A 609 16.32 10.05 -32.34
CA ASP A 609 15.93 9.75 -30.95
C ASP A 609 15.66 11.05 -30.17
N VAL A 610 16.50 12.06 -30.37
CA VAL A 610 16.40 13.37 -29.70
C VAL A 610 16.61 14.50 -30.70
N ALA A 611 15.79 15.55 -30.62
CA ALA A 611 15.98 16.79 -31.38
C ALA A 611 16.29 17.95 -30.42
N LEU A 612 17.45 18.60 -30.62
CA LEU A 612 17.85 19.83 -29.98
C LEU A 612 17.44 21.00 -30.88
N ILE A 613 16.47 21.82 -30.49
CA ILE A 613 15.84 22.81 -31.37
C ILE A 613 15.90 24.21 -30.79
N ASP A 614 16.42 25.17 -31.55
CA ASP A 614 16.38 26.56 -31.16
C ASP A 614 14.97 27.17 -31.24
N ILE A 615 14.62 27.96 -30.22
CA ILE A 615 13.30 28.61 -30.18
C ILE A 615 13.20 29.71 -31.24
N LEU A 616 14.26 30.50 -31.38
CA LEU A 616 14.27 31.67 -32.26
C LEU A 616 14.91 31.31 -33.60
N MET A 617 14.09 30.86 -34.55
CA MET A 617 14.54 30.58 -35.92
C MET A 617 13.71 31.38 -36.94
N PRO A 618 14.29 31.78 -38.09
CA PRO A 618 13.57 32.44 -39.17
C PRO A 618 12.48 31.54 -39.77
N GLU A 619 11.41 32.17 -40.26
CA GLU A 619 10.24 31.54 -40.93
C GLU A 619 9.36 30.68 -40.02
N LEU A 620 9.92 29.65 -39.38
CA LEU A 620 9.21 28.70 -38.52
C LEU A 620 9.93 28.59 -37.17
N SER A 621 9.26 28.99 -36.09
CA SER A 621 9.88 28.99 -34.75
C SER A 621 10.06 27.56 -34.22
N GLY A 622 10.98 27.37 -33.27
CA GLY A 622 11.17 26.06 -32.64
C GLY A 622 9.91 25.53 -31.94
N ILE A 623 9.06 26.42 -31.42
CA ILE A 623 7.78 26.04 -30.79
C ILE A 623 6.80 25.51 -31.85
N ASP A 624 6.74 26.13 -33.02
CA ASP A 624 5.90 25.65 -34.12
C ASP A 624 6.34 24.26 -34.62
N VAL A 625 7.66 24.00 -34.62
CA VAL A 625 8.23 22.68 -34.93
C VAL A 625 7.81 21.66 -33.87
N LEU A 626 7.96 21.99 -32.57
CA LEU A 626 7.56 21.13 -31.46
C LEU A 626 6.07 20.73 -31.54
N ASP A 627 5.18 21.71 -31.78
CA ASP A 627 3.75 21.47 -31.91
C ASP A 627 3.43 20.49 -33.05
N GLN A 628 4.13 20.60 -34.18
CA GLN A 628 3.95 19.70 -35.30
C GLN A 628 4.49 18.29 -35.01
N VAL A 629 5.64 18.18 -34.33
CA VAL A 629 6.20 16.90 -33.88
C VAL A 629 5.23 16.21 -32.93
N ARG A 630 4.70 16.92 -31.94
CA ARG A 630 3.75 16.35 -30.95
C ARG A 630 2.40 15.96 -31.53
N ARG A 631 1.94 16.63 -32.60
CA ARG A 631 0.77 16.17 -33.36
C ARG A 631 1.02 14.87 -34.12
N ALA A 632 2.25 14.63 -34.57
CA ALA A 632 2.63 13.41 -35.28
C ALA A 632 2.88 12.23 -34.32
N GLY A 633 3.32 12.50 -33.09
CA GLY A 633 3.48 11.50 -32.04
C GLY A 633 4.42 11.94 -30.90
N PRO A 634 4.67 11.05 -29.92
CA PRO A 634 5.53 11.35 -28.78
C PRO A 634 7.03 11.29 -29.11
N GLU A 635 7.43 10.75 -30.26
CA GLU A 635 8.84 10.65 -30.68
C GLU A 635 9.13 11.54 -31.91
N PRO A 636 10.34 12.13 -32.03
CA PRO A 636 11.48 12.06 -31.10
C PRO A 636 11.28 12.86 -29.81
N ALA A 637 12.14 12.63 -28.83
CA ALA A 637 12.21 13.52 -27.68
C ALA A 637 12.77 14.89 -28.13
N VAL A 638 12.30 16.00 -27.55
CA VAL A 638 12.63 17.36 -27.98
C VAL A 638 13.19 18.16 -26.82
N ILE A 639 14.39 18.71 -27.00
CA ILE A 639 15.07 19.62 -26.07
C ILE A 639 15.13 20.99 -26.73
N MET A 640 14.63 22.02 -26.07
CA MET A 640 14.55 23.37 -26.64
C MET A 640 15.73 24.24 -26.18
N THR A 641 16.38 24.99 -27.08
CA THR A 641 17.41 25.96 -26.70
C THR A 641 16.82 27.37 -26.62
N THR A 642 17.08 28.10 -25.52
CA THR A 642 16.45 29.40 -25.22
C THR A 642 17.47 30.50 -24.96
N ALA A 643 17.16 31.76 -25.27
CA ALA A 643 18.04 32.89 -25.00
C ALA A 643 17.97 33.37 -23.53
N PHE A 644 19.04 34.02 -23.06
CA PHE A 644 19.20 34.52 -21.69
C PHE A 644 18.06 35.48 -21.28
N GLY A 645 17.43 35.25 -20.12
CA GLY A 645 16.45 36.18 -19.52
C GLY A 645 14.97 35.90 -19.76
N SER A 646 14.58 34.69 -20.17
CA SER A 646 13.18 34.36 -20.48
C SER A 646 12.67 33.06 -19.85
N GLU A 647 12.53 33.01 -18.52
CA GLU A 647 11.93 31.86 -17.82
C GLU A 647 10.53 31.52 -18.37
N GLN A 648 9.77 32.54 -18.78
CA GLN A 648 8.46 32.37 -19.41
C GLN A 648 8.53 31.59 -20.74
N ILE A 649 9.61 31.73 -21.53
CA ILE A 649 9.77 31.03 -22.81
C ILE A 649 10.12 29.56 -22.59
N ALA A 650 10.98 29.26 -21.60
CA ALA A 650 11.28 27.88 -21.21
C ALA A 650 10.05 27.16 -20.62
N VAL A 651 9.29 27.84 -19.75
CA VAL A 651 8.02 27.31 -19.22
C VAL A 651 7.01 27.08 -20.34
N ASN A 652 6.93 28.00 -21.32
CA ASN A 652 6.04 27.84 -22.46
C ASN A 652 6.44 26.63 -23.33
N ALA A 653 7.73 26.41 -23.56
CA ALA A 653 8.23 25.26 -24.31
C ALA A 653 7.87 23.90 -23.66
N ILE A 654 8.01 23.80 -22.33
CA ILE A 654 7.59 22.59 -21.59
C ILE A 654 6.06 22.39 -21.67
N ARG A 655 5.27 23.47 -21.58
CA ARG A 655 3.80 23.39 -21.74
C ARG A 655 3.36 22.90 -23.12
N HIS A 656 4.14 23.18 -24.16
CA HIS A 656 3.90 22.68 -25.52
C HIS A 656 4.45 21.26 -25.75
N GLY A 657 4.96 20.62 -24.69
CA GLY A 657 5.37 19.22 -24.69
C GLY A 657 6.85 18.97 -24.97
N ALA A 658 7.73 19.97 -24.83
CA ALA A 658 9.17 19.72 -24.84
C ALA A 658 9.56 18.82 -23.65
N ASP A 659 10.50 17.91 -23.87
CA ASP A 659 11.00 17.00 -22.83
C ASP A 659 12.00 17.70 -21.90
N ASP A 660 12.70 18.70 -22.42
CA ASP A 660 13.67 19.49 -21.65
C ASP A 660 14.01 20.82 -22.33
N TYR A 661 14.84 21.64 -21.68
CA TYR A 661 15.38 22.85 -22.29
C TYR A 661 16.84 23.13 -21.88
N LEU A 662 17.54 23.92 -22.69
CA LEU A 662 18.90 24.41 -22.45
C LEU A 662 18.96 25.93 -22.65
N ARG A 663 19.76 26.61 -21.81
CA ARG A 663 19.95 28.06 -21.89
C ARG A 663 21.17 28.41 -22.74
N LYS A 664 21.05 29.44 -23.59
CA LYS A 664 22.15 30.05 -24.33
C LYS A 664 22.81 31.15 -23.47
N PRO A 665 24.16 31.20 -23.39
CA PRO A 665 25.13 30.35 -24.08
C PRO A 665 25.15 28.91 -23.52
N ILE A 666 25.16 27.90 -24.41
CA ILE A 666 25.04 26.48 -24.05
C ILE A 666 26.35 26.00 -23.46
N ASP A 667 26.31 25.49 -22.22
CA ASP A 667 27.44 24.79 -21.60
C ASP A 667 27.50 23.33 -22.06
N ARG A 668 28.72 22.83 -22.34
CA ARG A 668 28.93 21.48 -22.84
C ARG A 668 28.54 20.40 -21.83
N GLN A 669 28.82 20.60 -20.54
CA GLN A 669 28.48 19.62 -19.51
C GLN A 669 26.97 19.60 -19.26
N GLU A 670 26.33 20.77 -19.21
CA GLU A 670 24.87 20.88 -19.08
C GLU A 670 24.14 20.18 -20.24
N LEU A 671 24.57 20.40 -21.49
CA LEU A 671 24.04 19.72 -22.67
C LEU A 671 24.11 18.19 -22.54
N LEU A 672 25.24 17.64 -22.13
CA LEU A 672 25.42 16.19 -22.02
C LEU A 672 24.53 15.58 -20.93
N VAL A 673 24.39 16.25 -19.78
CA VAL A 673 23.54 15.81 -18.67
C VAL A 673 22.07 15.80 -19.08
N VAL A 674 21.60 16.88 -19.72
CA VAL A 674 20.22 16.98 -20.20
C VAL A 674 19.94 15.92 -21.25
N LEU A 675 20.84 15.75 -22.22
CA LEU A 675 20.69 14.76 -23.29
C LEU A 675 20.67 13.31 -22.75
N GLU A 676 21.52 12.97 -21.78
CA GLU A 676 21.56 11.64 -21.15
C GLU A 676 20.29 11.35 -20.35
N ARG A 677 19.79 12.34 -19.60
CA ARG A 677 18.50 12.26 -18.89
C ARG A 677 17.35 12.01 -19.85
N THR A 678 17.25 12.80 -20.92
CA THR A 678 16.19 12.67 -21.93
C THR A 678 16.24 11.31 -22.63
N LEU A 679 17.43 10.84 -23.03
CA LEU A 679 17.61 9.52 -23.65
C LEU A 679 17.26 8.37 -22.71
N THR A 680 17.58 8.50 -21.43
CA THR A 680 17.23 7.50 -20.40
C THR A 680 15.72 7.42 -20.22
N ASN A 681 15.05 8.57 -20.13
CA ASN A 681 13.58 8.61 -20.03
C ASN A 681 12.91 8.00 -21.27
N LEU A 682 13.42 8.31 -22.48
CA LEU A 682 12.92 7.73 -23.73
C LEU A 682 13.08 6.20 -23.76
N ARG A 683 14.22 5.68 -23.29
CA ARG A 683 14.45 4.22 -23.18
C ARG A 683 13.49 3.56 -22.19
N LEU A 684 13.31 4.16 -21.01
CA LEU A 684 12.39 3.65 -19.99
C LEU A 684 10.94 3.66 -20.50
N GLN A 685 10.51 4.70 -21.22
CA GLN A 685 9.19 4.76 -21.83
C GLN A 685 9.00 3.66 -22.88
N ARG A 686 10.00 3.45 -23.76
CA ARG A 686 9.99 2.37 -24.77
C ARG A 686 9.92 0.98 -24.11
N GLU A 687 10.68 0.77 -23.03
CA GLU A 687 10.69 -0.49 -22.28
C GLU A 687 9.36 -0.73 -21.57
N ASN A 688 8.81 0.27 -20.88
CA ASN A 688 7.50 0.18 -20.25
C ASN A 688 6.39 -0.15 -21.25
N ALA A 689 6.36 0.52 -22.41
CA ALA A 689 5.39 0.22 -23.46
C ALA A 689 5.55 -1.20 -24.03
N ALA A 690 6.77 -1.75 -24.04
CA ALA A 690 7.00 -3.14 -24.43
C ALA A 690 6.54 -4.14 -23.35
N LEU A 691 6.84 -3.85 -22.07
CA LEU A 691 6.40 -4.66 -20.93
C LEU A 691 4.87 -4.69 -20.82
N GLN A 692 4.20 -3.55 -20.97
CA GLN A 692 2.74 -3.46 -20.97
C GLN A 692 2.13 -4.33 -22.07
N ARG A 693 2.66 -4.28 -23.29
CA ARG A 693 2.21 -5.16 -24.39
C ARG A 693 2.42 -6.65 -24.08
N ARG A 694 3.54 -7.00 -23.45
CA ARG A 694 3.82 -8.39 -23.05
C ARG A 694 2.88 -8.88 -21.95
N LEU A 695 2.56 -8.02 -20.98
CA LEU A 695 1.61 -8.31 -19.92
C LEU A 695 0.20 -8.52 -20.47
N GLU A 696 -0.25 -7.63 -21.36
CA GLU A 696 -1.53 -7.72 -22.06
C GLU A 696 -1.66 -9.05 -22.82
N GLN A 697 -0.60 -9.46 -23.52
CA GLN A 697 -0.54 -10.75 -24.19
C GLN A 697 -0.66 -11.92 -23.21
N LYS A 698 0.11 -11.90 -22.11
CA LYS A 698 0.06 -12.96 -21.09
C LYS A 698 -1.30 -13.08 -20.41
N ARG A 699 -1.97 -11.95 -20.18
CA ARG A 699 -3.34 -11.92 -19.66
C ARG A 699 -4.31 -12.64 -20.60
N ARG A 700 -4.26 -12.32 -21.90
CA ARG A 700 -5.11 -12.97 -22.91
C ARG A 700 -4.85 -14.47 -23.03
N GLU A 701 -3.58 -14.90 -22.92
CA GLU A 701 -3.21 -16.31 -22.91
C GLU A 701 -3.84 -17.05 -21.71
N LEU A 702 -3.73 -16.48 -20.50
CA LEU A 702 -4.30 -17.07 -19.28
C LEU A 702 -5.83 -17.11 -19.31
N GLU A 703 -6.48 -16.04 -19.78
CA GLU A 703 -7.94 -15.99 -19.94
C GLU A 703 -8.45 -17.09 -20.90
N ALA A 704 -7.72 -17.34 -21.99
CA ALA A 704 -8.06 -18.41 -22.92
C ALA A 704 -7.93 -19.81 -22.30
N GLU A 705 -6.90 -20.03 -21.48
CA GLU A 705 -6.67 -21.31 -20.78
C GLU A 705 -7.76 -21.59 -19.73
N ILE A 706 -8.13 -20.59 -18.94
CA ILE A 706 -9.21 -20.69 -17.95
C ILE A 706 -10.55 -20.96 -18.64
N LYS A 707 -10.86 -20.25 -19.74
CA LYS A 707 -12.08 -20.48 -20.51
C LYS A 707 -12.15 -21.89 -21.11
N HIS A 708 -11.00 -22.44 -21.52
CA HIS A 708 -10.93 -23.81 -22.00
C HIS A 708 -11.21 -24.83 -20.88
N ALA A 709 -10.64 -24.63 -19.68
CA ALA A 709 -10.92 -25.46 -18.52
C ALA A 709 -12.39 -25.40 -18.09
N ALA A 710 -12.99 -24.21 -18.10
CA ALA A 710 -14.41 -23.98 -17.86
C ALA A 710 -15.30 -24.81 -18.81
N GLN A 711 -14.97 -24.80 -20.10
CA GLN A 711 -15.70 -25.58 -21.10
C GLN A 711 -15.59 -27.08 -20.82
N ILE A 712 -14.38 -27.59 -20.55
CA ILE A 712 -14.18 -29.02 -20.24
C ILE A 712 -15.00 -29.42 -19.01
N GLN A 713 -14.97 -28.61 -17.95
CA GLN A 713 -15.71 -28.88 -16.73
C GLN A 713 -17.22 -28.91 -16.96
N ALA A 714 -17.74 -27.93 -17.72
CA ALA A 714 -19.15 -27.90 -18.08
C ALA A 714 -19.56 -29.16 -18.86
N GLU A 715 -18.74 -29.61 -19.81
CA GLU A 715 -18.97 -30.83 -20.60
C GLU A 715 -18.89 -32.13 -19.76
N MET A 716 -18.17 -32.12 -18.63
CA MET A 716 -18.09 -33.27 -17.72
C MET A 716 -19.38 -33.48 -16.91
N LEU A 717 -20.15 -32.42 -16.64
CA LEU A 717 -21.45 -32.54 -15.97
C LEU A 717 -22.50 -33.19 -16.90
N PRO A 718 -23.49 -33.92 -16.35
CA PRO A 718 -24.53 -34.53 -17.17
C PRO A 718 -25.30 -33.52 -18.04
N GLN A 719 -25.20 -33.67 -19.36
CA GLN A 719 -25.86 -32.78 -20.33
C GLN A 719 -27.33 -33.15 -20.60
N GLN A 720 -27.70 -34.40 -20.33
CA GLN A 720 -29.03 -34.92 -20.63
C GLN A 720 -29.71 -35.45 -19.38
N MET A 721 -30.89 -34.92 -19.10
CA MET A 721 -31.76 -35.39 -18.02
C MET A 721 -32.29 -36.78 -18.35
N PRO A 722 -32.18 -37.77 -17.44
CA PRO A 722 -32.63 -39.12 -17.71
C PRO A 722 -34.15 -39.16 -17.76
N ARG A 723 -34.69 -39.96 -18.68
CA ARG A 723 -36.13 -40.22 -18.73
C ARG A 723 -36.47 -41.32 -17.72
N LEU A 724 -37.29 -40.98 -16.74
CA LEU A 724 -37.66 -41.85 -15.64
C LEU A 724 -39.17 -42.12 -15.69
N PRO A 725 -39.64 -43.38 -15.70
CA PRO A 725 -41.07 -43.68 -15.67
C PRO A 725 -41.73 -43.11 -14.40
N GLY A 726 -42.67 -42.17 -14.57
CA GLY A 726 -43.39 -41.54 -13.47
C GLY A 726 -42.60 -40.50 -12.67
N TYR A 727 -41.47 -40.01 -13.18
CA TYR A 727 -40.69 -38.95 -12.54
C TYR A 727 -40.21 -37.91 -13.56
N THR A 728 -40.11 -36.66 -13.10
CA THR A 728 -39.40 -35.58 -13.79
C THR A 728 -38.17 -35.17 -13.00
N ILE A 729 -37.04 -34.96 -13.68
CA ILE A 729 -35.77 -34.54 -13.08
C ILE A 729 -35.22 -33.32 -13.84
N ALA A 730 -34.67 -32.37 -13.10
CA ALA A 730 -34.00 -31.20 -13.64
C ALA A 730 -32.82 -30.82 -12.73
N ALA A 731 -31.75 -30.32 -13.34
CA ALA A 731 -30.60 -29.84 -12.60
C ALA A 731 -29.91 -28.70 -13.35
N ARG A 732 -29.26 -27.81 -12.61
CA ARG A 732 -28.37 -26.78 -13.16
C ARG A 732 -27.25 -26.47 -12.19
N CYS A 733 -26.09 -26.13 -12.74
CA CYS A 733 -24.92 -25.65 -12.01
C CYS A 733 -24.42 -24.39 -12.71
N ILE A 734 -24.19 -23.33 -11.94
CA ILE A 734 -23.68 -22.04 -12.39
C ILE A 734 -22.47 -21.70 -11.50
N PRO A 735 -21.24 -21.78 -12.01
CA PRO A 735 -20.07 -21.45 -11.21
C PRO A 735 -20.01 -19.94 -10.93
N ALA A 736 -19.54 -19.55 -9.74
CA ALA A 736 -19.32 -18.14 -9.37
C ALA A 736 -18.15 -17.50 -10.12
N ARG A 737 -17.22 -18.33 -10.60
CA ARG A 737 -16.08 -17.97 -11.46
C ARG A 737 -16.17 -18.74 -12.77
N ASP A 738 -15.10 -18.71 -13.58
CA ASP A 738 -15.05 -19.50 -14.80
C ASP A 738 -15.16 -21.02 -14.54
N VAL A 739 -14.68 -21.51 -13.38
CA VAL A 739 -14.78 -22.91 -12.93
C VAL A 739 -15.21 -23.00 -11.46
N GLY A 740 -15.90 -24.08 -11.10
CA GLY A 740 -16.51 -24.29 -9.78
C GLY A 740 -16.12 -25.60 -9.07
N GLY A 741 -16.40 -25.70 -7.78
CA GLY A 741 -16.33 -26.90 -6.96
C GLY A 741 -17.62 -27.71 -6.92
N ASP A 742 -18.77 -27.06 -7.16
CA ASP A 742 -20.07 -27.70 -7.19
C ASP A 742 -20.24 -28.69 -8.35
N PHE A 743 -20.97 -29.78 -8.11
CA PHE A 743 -21.36 -30.72 -9.15
C PHE A 743 -22.58 -31.56 -8.80
N TYR A 744 -23.16 -32.13 -9.85
CA TYR A 744 -24.10 -33.23 -9.75
C TYR A 744 -23.76 -34.32 -10.76
N ASP A 745 -24.15 -35.56 -10.44
CA ASP A 745 -24.06 -36.69 -11.37
C ASP A 745 -25.21 -37.67 -11.16
N TRP A 746 -25.58 -38.39 -12.21
CA TRP A 746 -26.48 -39.52 -12.12
C TRP A 746 -26.05 -40.66 -13.01
N HIS A 747 -26.33 -41.87 -12.55
CA HIS A 747 -26.11 -43.07 -13.34
C HIS A 747 -27.05 -44.20 -12.89
N PHE A 748 -27.26 -45.18 -13.76
CA PHE A 748 -28.11 -46.34 -13.49
C PHE A 748 -27.21 -47.56 -13.22
N PRO A 749 -27.01 -47.97 -11.96
CA PRO A 749 -26.34 -49.24 -11.69
C PRO A 749 -27.15 -50.44 -12.17
N ALA A 750 -28.49 -50.33 -12.20
CA ALA A 750 -29.42 -51.31 -12.77
C ALA A 750 -30.62 -50.59 -13.41
N PRO A 751 -31.41 -51.23 -14.29
CA PRO A 751 -32.53 -50.57 -14.99
C PRO A 751 -33.61 -49.95 -14.08
N HIS A 752 -33.72 -50.41 -12.83
CA HIS A 752 -34.71 -49.98 -11.86
C HIS A 752 -34.10 -49.13 -10.72
N LEU A 753 -32.78 -48.89 -10.75
CA LEU A 753 -32.06 -48.13 -9.72
C LEU A 753 -31.40 -46.92 -10.36
N LEU A 754 -31.66 -45.73 -9.80
CA LEU A 754 -31.01 -44.48 -10.18
C LEU A 754 -30.15 -44.01 -9.01
N ASN A 755 -28.85 -43.88 -9.22
CA ASN A 755 -27.98 -43.16 -8.30
C ASN A 755 -27.94 -41.69 -8.69
N LEU A 756 -28.09 -40.81 -7.70
CA LEU A 756 -28.00 -39.37 -7.84
C LEU A 756 -27.05 -38.83 -6.78
N THR A 757 -26.03 -38.08 -7.23
CA THR A 757 -25.01 -37.48 -6.38
C THR A 757 -25.02 -35.98 -6.57
N PHE A 758 -24.97 -35.26 -5.46
CA PHE A 758 -24.72 -33.83 -5.39
C PHE A 758 -23.47 -33.64 -4.53
N GLY A 759 -22.55 -32.78 -4.93
CA GLY A 759 -21.40 -32.46 -4.09
C GLY A 759 -20.91 -31.04 -4.28
N ASP A 760 -20.28 -30.54 -3.24
CA ASP A 760 -19.69 -29.21 -3.15
C ASP A 760 -18.31 -29.34 -2.48
N VAL A 761 -17.30 -28.84 -3.19
CA VAL A 761 -15.89 -28.95 -2.81
C VAL A 761 -15.44 -27.64 -2.17
N MET A 762 -14.82 -27.75 -0.99
CA MET A 762 -14.28 -26.60 -0.29
C MET A 762 -13.34 -25.76 -1.18
N GLY A 763 -13.63 -24.46 -1.26
CA GLY A 763 -12.81 -23.48 -1.97
C GLY A 763 -13.40 -23.13 -3.33
N LYS A 764 -12.67 -22.35 -4.14
CA LYS A 764 -13.17 -21.79 -5.41
C LYS A 764 -12.11 -21.83 -6.49
N GLY A 765 -12.53 -21.87 -7.75
CA GLY A 765 -11.63 -21.84 -8.90
C GLY A 765 -10.98 -23.20 -9.19
N MET A 766 -9.78 -23.17 -9.78
CA MET A 766 -9.16 -24.36 -10.39
C MET A 766 -8.90 -25.52 -9.42
N SER A 767 -8.52 -25.23 -8.17
CA SER A 767 -8.26 -26.27 -7.17
C SER A 767 -9.54 -27.05 -6.81
N ALA A 768 -10.64 -26.33 -6.61
CA ALA A 768 -11.94 -26.93 -6.33
C ALA A 768 -12.44 -27.74 -7.55
N ALA A 769 -12.25 -27.21 -8.76
CA ALA A 769 -12.59 -27.88 -10.01
C ALA A 769 -11.86 -29.23 -10.21
N LEU A 770 -10.57 -29.31 -9.87
CA LEU A 770 -9.78 -30.55 -9.95
C LEU A 770 -10.26 -31.60 -8.95
N LEU A 771 -10.54 -31.19 -7.72
CA LEU A 771 -11.06 -32.08 -6.69
C LEU A 771 -12.49 -32.53 -6.99
N MET A 772 -13.31 -31.66 -7.57
CA MET A 772 -14.66 -31.98 -8.05
C MET A 772 -14.63 -33.11 -9.06
N THR A 773 -13.82 -32.95 -10.12
CA THR A 773 -13.72 -33.96 -11.20
C THR A 773 -13.22 -35.30 -10.67
N THR A 774 -12.25 -35.27 -9.75
CA THR A 774 -11.74 -36.47 -9.07
C THR A 774 -12.82 -37.14 -8.21
N THR A 775 -13.53 -36.37 -7.39
CA THR A 775 -14.59 -36.87 -6.50
C THR A 775 -15.72 -37.50 -7.29
N ARG A 776 -16.20 -36.81 -8.33
CA ARG A 776 -17.24 -37.32 -9.23
C ARG A 776 -16.82 -38.64 -9.89
N ALA A 777 -15.59 -38.72 -10.40
CA ALA A 777 -15.08 -39.94 -11.03
C ALA A 777 -15.01 -41.12 -10.04
N VAL A 778 -14.55 -40.87 -8.81
CA VAL A 778 -14.50 -41.89 -7.75
C VAL A 778 -15.90 -42.38 -7.39
N ILE A 779 -16.84 -41.47 -7.12
CA ILE A 779 -18.23 -41.83 -6.77
C ILE A 779 -18.85 -42.68 -7.87
N ARG A 780 -18.71 -42.27 -9.13
CA ARG A 780 -19.24 -43.03 -10.29
C ARG A 780 -18.61 -44.42 -10.42
N SER A 781 -17.36 -44.60 -10.00
CA SER A 781 -16.67 -45.89 -10.03
C SER A 781 -17.10 -46.84 -8.90
N VAL A 782 -17.37 -46.30 -7.70
CA VAL A 782 -17.70 -47.09 -6.51
C VAL A 782 -19.21 -47.31 -6.32
N ALA A 783 -20.03 -46.39 -6.81
CA ALA A 783 -21.49 -46.46 -6.70
C ALA A 783 -22.03 -47.48 -7.70
N ARG A 784 -22.26 -48.71 -7.25
CA ARG A 784 -22.84 -49.81 -8.05
C ARG A 784 -24.25 -50.13 -7.56
N GLU A 785 -24.70 -51.37 -7.69
CA GLU A 785 -25.98 -51.85 -7.11
C GLU A 785 -25.95 -51.99 -5.57
N THR A 786 -24.88 -51.50 -4.94
CA THR A 786 -24.73 -51.47 -3.48
C THR A 786 -25.45 -50.26 -2.86
N PRO A 787 -25.91 -50.36 -1.61
CA PRO A 787 -26.59 -49.26 -0.92
C PRO A 787 -25.70 -48.02 -0.76
N PRO A 788 -26.29 -46.80 -0.72
CA PRO A 788 -25.56 -45.55 -0.53
C PRO A 788 -24.51 -45.55 0.59
N GLU A 789 -24.80 -46.14 1.75
CA GLU A 789 -23.83 -46.25 2.86
C GLU A 789 -22.54 -46.97 2.46
N VAL A 790 -22.66 -48.06 1.69
CA VAL A 790 -21.51 -48.84 1.22
C VAL A 790 -20.71 -48.06 0.18
N ASN A 791 -21.41 -47.37 -0.73
CA ASN A 791 -20.80 -46.54 -1.77
C ASN A 791 -19.97 -45.41 -1.14
N MET A 792 -20.52 -44.75 -0.11
CA MET A 792 -19.84 -43.68 0.62
C MET A 792 -18.59 -44.15 1.33
N ARG A 793 -18.63 -45.33 1.98
CA ARG A 793 -17.44 -45.91 2.62
C ARG A 793 -16.30 -46.16 1.62
N TYR A 794 -16.60 -46.64 0.42
CA TYR A 794 -15.58 -46.82 -0.62
C TYR A 794 -15.04 -45.49 -1.14
N ALA A 795 -15.90 -44.48 -1.31
CA ALA A 795 -15.49 -43.15 -1.74
C ALA A 795 -14.54 -42.48 -0.73
N VAL A 796 -14.86 -42.56 0.57
CA VAL A 796 -14.03 -41.99 1.64
C VAL A 796 -12.65 -42.64 1.65
N ASN A 797 -12.57 -43.96 1.59
CA ASN A 797 -11.30 -44.68 1.56
C ASN A 797 -10.45 -44.31 0.33
N ALA A 798 -11.07 -44.05 -0.82
CA ALA A 798 -10.38 -43.69 -2.04
C ALA A 798 -9.91 -42.23 -2.05
N LEU A 799 -10.68 -41.31 -1.45
CA LEU A 799 -10.42 -39.86 -1.53
C LEU A 799 -9.64 -39.31 -0.32
N TYR A 800 -9.62 -40.00 0.82
CA TYR A 800 -9.08 -39.45 2.07
C TYR A 800 -7.64 -38.96 1.94
N ALA A 801 -6.73 -39.75 1.35
CA ALA A 801 -5.33 -39.38 1.26
C ALA A 801 -5.07 -38.14 0.39
N ASP A 802 -5.92 -37.88 -0.59
CA ASP A 802 -5.78 -36.74 -1.49
C ASP A 802 -6.41 -35.50 -0.86
N LEU A 803 -7.60 -35.63 -0.26
CA LEU A 803 -8.26 -34.55 0.47
C LEU A 803 -7.49 -34.10 1.73
N ASP A 804 -6.89 -35.04 2.47
CA ASP A 804 -6.05 -34.74 3.65
C ASP A 804 -4.78 -33.96 3.25
N ARG A 805 -4.10 -34.41 2.17
CA ARG A 805 -2.89 -33.74 1.66
C ARG A 805 -3.16 -32.34 1.11
N THR A 806 -4.32 -32.10 0.53
CA THR A 806 -4.73 -30.75 0.08
C THR A 806 -5.44 -29.97 1.17
N SER A 807 -5.61 -30.53 2.37
CA SER A 807 -6.38 -29.95 3.48
C SER A 807 -7.76 -29.44 3.02
N SER A 808 -8.41 -30.20 2.14
CA SER A 808 -9.70 -29.88 1.54
C SER A 808 -10.75 -30.88 1.99
N PHE A 809 -12.01 -30.48 1.99
CA PHE A 809 -13.12 -31.40 2.23
C PHE A 809 -14.19 -31.24 1.14
N VAL A 810 -15.04 -32.25 1.03
CA VAL A 810 -16.18 -32.24 0.09
C VAL A 810 -17.44 -32.57 0.85
N THR A 811 -18.43 -31.67 0.81
CA THR A 811 -19.78 -31.98 1.26
C THR A 811 -20.50 -32.72 0.13
N LEU A 812 -21.25 -33.77 0.46
CA LEU A 812 -21.79 -34.65 -0.58
C LEU A 812 -23.09 -35.32 -0.14
N CYS A 813 -24.13 -35.25 -0.97
CA CYS A 813 -25.35 -36.02 -0.81
C CYS A 813 -25.43 -37.09 -1.90
N HIS A 814 -25.38 -38.37 -1.50
CA HIS A 814 -25.48 -39.50 -2.41
C HIS A 814 -26.77 -40.27 -2.13
N SER A 815 -27.58 -40.46 -3.16
CA SER A 815 -28.90 -41.08 -3.08
C SER A 815 -29.10 -42.14 -4.15
N GLN A 816 -29.95 -43.11 -3.84
CA GLN A 816 -30.33 -44.21 -4.72
C GLN A 816 -31.86 -44.35 -4.69
N LEU A 817 -32.49 -44.13 -5.83
CA LEU A 817 -33.93 -44.30 -6.03
C LEU A 817 -34.22 -45.64 -6.68
N ASN A 818 -35.08 -46.43 -6.04
CA ASN A 818 -35.69 -47.61 -6.65
C ASN A 818 -37.00 -47.23 -7.33
N LEU A 819 -37.04 -47.34 -8.67
CA LEU A 819 -38.18 -46.95 -9.49
C LEU A 819 -39.40 -47.89 -9.33
N ASN A 820 -39.19 -49.12 -8.85
CA ASN A 820 -40.27 -50.08 -8.65
C ASN A 820 -40.96 -49.89 -7.29
N THR A 821 -40.18 -49.64 -6.24
CA THR A 821 -40.71 -49.46 -4.87
C THR A 821 -40.93 -48.00 -4.51
N HIS A 822 -40.45 -47.08 -5.33
CA HIS A 822 -40.45 -45.63 -5.09
C HIS A 822 -39.70 -45.22 -3.81
N THR A 823 -38.81 -46.09 -3.34
CA THR A 823 -38.00 -45.86 -2.14
C THR A 823 -36.72 -45.12 -2.53
N LEU A 824 -36.46 -44.01 -1.83
CA LEU A 824 -35.23 -43.24 -1.92
C LEU A 824 -34.37 -43.55 -0.68
N ALA A 825 -33.24 -44.21 -0.90
CA ALA A 825 -32.18 -44.34 0.09
C ALA A 825 -31.16 -43.21 -0.10
N PHE A 826 -30.65 -42.62 0.98
CA PHE A 826 -29.69 -41.52 0.88
C PHE A 826 -28.68 -41.48 2.03
N VAL A 827 -27.53 -40.87 1.77
CA VAL A 827 -26.52 -40.47 2.75
C VAL A 827 -26.13 -39.04 2.45
N ASP A 828 -26.28 -38.17 3.45
CA ASP A 828 -25.79 -36.80 3.40
C ASP A 828 -24.53 -36.69 4.27
N ALA A 829 -23.38 -36.45 3.60
CA ALA A 829 -22.07 -36.25 4.18
C ALA A 829 -21.82 -34.75 4.45
N GLY A 830 -22.63 -34.18 5.34
CA GLY A 830 -22.46 -32.81 5.83
C GLY A 830 -22.79 -31.70 4.83
N HIS A 831 -23.55 -32.00 3.77
CA HIS A 831 -24.08 -31.01 2.84
C HIS A 831 -25.27 -30.27 3.45
N GLY A 832 -26.27 -31.00 3.96
CA GLY A 832 -27.32 -30.44 4.83
C GLY A 832 -28.33 -29.48 4.19
N LEU A 833 -28.25 -29.26 2.88
CA LEU A 833 -29.10 -28.38 2.08
C LEU A 833 -30.04 -29.17 1.14
N GLY A 834 -30.66 -30.21 1.71
CA GLY A 834 -31.58 -31.09 1.00
C GLY A 834 -32.87 -31.36 1.76
N PHE A 835 -34.00 -31.42 1.05
CA PHE A 835 -35.30 -31.76 1.62
C PHE A 835 -36.23 -32.45 0.62
N ILE A 836 -37.26 -33.12 1.17
CA ILE A 836 -38.38 -33.65 0.40
C ILE A 836 -39.59 -32.79 0.69
N ARG A 837 -40.08 -32.09 -0.32
CA ARG A 837 -41.40 -31.47 -0.28
C ARG A 837 -42.44 -32.55 -0.54
N ARG A 838 -43.37 -32.71 0.39
CA ARG A 838 -44.55 -33.55 0.26
C ARG A 838 -45.65 -32.83 -0.50
N HIS A 839 -46.47 -33.59 -1.21
CA HIS A 839 -47.73 -33.06 -1.75
C HIS A 839 -48.58 -32.42 -0.62
N GLY A 840 -49.06 -31.20 -0.83
CA GLY A 840 -49.81 -30.44 0.19
C GLY A 840 -48.97 -29.50 1.05
N GLY A 841 -47.72 -29.22 0.69
CA GLY A 841 -46.96 -28.12 1.31
C GLY A 841 -45.96 -28.47 2.41
N ARG A 842 -46.15 -29.62 3.08
CA ARG A 842 -45.24 -30.07 4.14
C ARG A 842 -43.88 -30.45 3.55
N PHE A 843 -42.80 -30.27 4.29
CA PHE A 843 -41.50 -30.80 3.89
C PHE A 843 -40.86 -31.65 5.00
N ASP A 844 -40.04 -32.61 4.58
CA ASP A 844 -39.22 -33.45 5.42
C ASP A 844 -37.74 -33.15 5.12
N ARG A 845 -36.98 -32.72 6.12
CA ARG A 845 -35.55 -32.40 5.96
C ARG A 845 -34.70 -33.67 5.87
N LEU A 846 -33.69 -33.64 5.02
CA LEU A 846 -32.65 -34.67 4.97
C LEU A 846 -31.56 -34.30 5.97
N GLU A 847 -31.69 -34.78 7.22
CA GLU A 847 -30.67 -34.52 8.23
C GLU A 847 -29.32 -35.15 7.82
N PRO A 848 -28.18 -34.45 8.02
CA PRO A 848 -26.85 -35.00 7.78
C PRO A 848 -26.64 -36.33 8.51
N ARG A 849 -26.01 -37.30 7.83
CA ARG A 849 -25.79 -38.66 8.35
C ARG A 849 -24.33 -39.09 8.38
N GLY A 850 -23.42 -38.11 8.33
CA GLY A 850 -21.98 -38.26 8.53
C GLY A 850 -21.27 -36.93 8.25
N ALA A 851 -20.01 -36.84 8.62
CA ALA A 851 -19.16 -35.69 8.33
C ALA A 851 -18.83 -35.56 6.82
N PRO A 852 -18.47 -34.35 6.34
CA PRO A 852 -17.88 -34.16 5.02
C PRO A 852 -16.67 -35.05 4.75
N LEU A 853 -16.49 -35.42 3.49
CA LEU A 853 -15.38 -36.27 3.05
C LEU A 853 -14.07 -35.52 3.24
N GLY A 854 -13.03 -36.21 3.73
CA GLY A 854 -11.71 -35.61 4.00
C GLY A 854 -11.50 -35.14 5.44
N ILE A 855 -12.56 -35.01 6.26
CA ILE A 855 -12.43 -34.60 7.66
C ILE A 855 -11.96 -35.76 8.56
N PHE A 856 -12.59 -36.93 8.43
CA PHE A 856 -12.24 -38.12 9.21
C PHE A 856 -11.94 -39.30 8.30
N SER A 857 -10.91 -40.07 8.65
CA SER A 857 -10.48 -41.26 7.89
C SER A 857 -11.45 -42.43 8.01
N GLN A 858 -12.26 -42.48 9.08
CA GLN A 858 -13.22 -43.54 9.36
C GLN A 858 -14.51 -42.97 9.94
N GLU A 859 -15.29 -42.30 9.11
CA GLU A 859 -16.61 -41.79 9.48
C GLU A 859 -17.70 -42.87 9.25
N PRO A 860 -18.53 -43.22 10.26
CA PRO A 860 -19.62 -44.16 10.09
C PRO A 860 -20.84 -43.46 9.47
N TYR A 861 -20.85 -43.33 8.15
CA TYR A 861 -22.02 -42.86 7.40
C TYR A 861 -23.22 -43.77 7.62
N ARG A 862 -24.40 -43.19 7.86
CA ARG A 862 -25.65 -43.94 8.05
C ARG A 862 -26.62 -43.69 6.92
N GLN A 863 -27.23 -44.75 6.40
CA GLN A 863 -28.30 -44.61 5.42
C GLN A 863 -29.59 -44.08 6.04
N GLY A 864 -30.28 -43.18 5.33
CA GLY A 864 -31.68 -42.83 5.53
C GLY A 864 -32.54 -43.42 4.40
N GLU A 865 -33.81 -43.67 4.67
CA GLU A 865 -34.76 -44.18 3.68
C GLU A 865 -36.11 -43.48 3.81
N THR A 866 -36.76 -43.28 2.67
CA THR A 866 -38.10 -42.69 2.59
C THR A 866 -38.78 -43.11 1.29
N VAL A 867 -40.11 -43.08 1.26
CA VAL A 867 -40.89 -43.38 0.07
C VAL A 867 -41.36 -42.07 -0.54
N LEU A 868 -41.16 -41.86 -1.85
CA LEU A 868 -41.67 -40.70 -2.57
C LEU A 868 -43.07 -41.02 -3.08
N ASN A 869 -44.09 -40.30 -2.62
CA ASN A 869 -45.48 -40.43 -3.09
C ASN A 869 -45.74 -39.56 -4.33
N PRO A 870 -46.80 -39.82 -5.12
CA PRO A 870 -47.17 -38.95 -6.24
C PRO A 870 -47.28 -37.47 -5.79
N GLY A 871 -46.64 -36.57 -6.54
CA GLY A 871 -46.57 -35.14 -6.21
C GLY A 871 -45.42 -34.74 -5.26
N ASP A 872 -44.69 -35.68 -4.67
CA ASP A 872 -43.53 -35.37 -3.83
C ASP A 872 -42.32 -34.91 -4.69
N ALA A 873 -41.55 -33.95 -4.16
CA ALA A 873 -40.35 -33.41 -4.78
C ALA A 873 -39.13 -33.53 -3.86
N PHE A 874 -38.08 -34.18 -4.34
CA PHE A 874 -36.75 -34.22 -3.72
C PHE A 874 -35.88 -33.10 -4.29
N ILE A 875 -35.37 -32.23 -3.42
CA ILE A 875 -34.69 -30.99 -3.79
C ILE A 875 -33.34 -30.91 -3.05
N LEU A 876 -32.27 -30.67 -3.80
CA LEU A 876 -30.92 -30.39 -3.32
C LEU A 876 -30.42 -29.07 -3.91
N PHE A 877 -29.71 -28.27 -3.13
CA PHE A 877 -29.15 -27.00 -3.59
C PHE A 877 -27.86 -26.62 -2.84
N SER A 878 -26.98 -25.84 -3.48
CA SER A 878 -25.74 -25.36 -2.86
C SER A 878 -25.95 -24.09 -2.03
N ASP A 879 -24.93 -23.72 -1.26
CA ASP A 879 -24.90 -22.50 -0.45
C ASP A 879 -24.85 -21.20 -1.27
N GLY A 880 -24.53 -21.28 -2.57
CA GLY A 880 -24.66 -20.16 -3.51
C GLY A 880 -26.08 -19.60 -3.63
N LEU A 881 -27.10 -20.32 -3.16
CA LEU A 881 -28.48 -19.82 -3.03
C LEU A 881 -28.75 -19.09 -1.71
N LEU A 882 -27.91 -19.28 -0.68
CA LEU A 882 -28.06 -18.71 0.66
C LEU A 882 -27.46 -17.32 0.78
N ASP A 883 -26.27 -17.11 0.22
CA ASP A 883 -25.50 -15.87 0.33
C ASP A 883 -26.23 -14.60 -0.15
N PRO A 884 -26.99 -14.61 -1.26
CA PRO A 884 -27.71 -13.42 -1.74
C PRO A 884 -28.88 -13.03 -0.83
N TRP A 885 -29.36 -13.94 0.03
CA TRP A 885 -30.59 -13.76 0.79
C TRP A 885 -30.39 -14.05 2.29
N PRO A 886 -30.17 -13.02 3.12
CA PRO A 886 -29.91 -13.17 4.56
C PRO A 886 -30.98 -13.92 5.36
N ALA A 887 -32.20 -14.06 4.82
CA ALA A 887 -33.26 -14.87 5.42
C ALA A 887 -33.00 -16.37 5.22
N LEU A 888 -32.52 -16.78 4.03
CA LEU A 888 -32.15 -18.16 3.73
C LEU A 888 -30.91 -18.60 4.52
N THR A 889 -29.99 -17.68 4.83
CA THR A 889 -28.86 -17.97 5.74
C THR A 889 -29.33 -18.37 7.14
N LYS A 890 -30.48 -17.87 7.60
CA LYS A 890 -31.06 -18.20 8.91
C LYS A 890 -31.92 -19.46 8.85
N ASP A 891 -32.71 -19.62 7.79
CA ASP A 891 -33.49 -20.81 7.52
C ASP A 891 -33.50 -21.13 6.02
N PRO A 892 -32.60 -22.04 5.57
CA PRO A 892 -32.49 -22.45 4.18
C PRO A 892 -33.79 -23.02 3.59
N PHE A 893 -34.67 -23.56 4.42
CA PHE A 893 -35.87 -24.27 3.97
C PHE A 893 -37.06 -23.35 3.73
N LEU A 894 -36.94 -22.05 3.99
CA LEU A 894 -37.89 -21.03 3.52
C LEU A 894 -38.10 -21.06 2.01
N ILE A 895 -37.14 -21.61 1.26
CA ILE A 895 -37.31 -21.90 -0.17
C ILE A 895 -38.58 -22.70 -0.46
N ASN A 896 -39.01 -23.58 0.45
CA ASN A 896 -40.23 -24.37 0.30
C ASN A 896 -41.49 -23.49 0.16
N GLU A 897 -41.51 -22.28 0.75
CA GLU A 897 -42.63 -21.33 0.64
C GLU A 897 -42.75 -20.72 -0.76
N LEU A 898 -41.66 -20.76 -1.54
CA LEU A 898 -41.61 -20.25 -2.91
C LEU A 898 -42.13 -21.27 -3.93
N LEU A 899 -42.48 -22.48 -3.49
CA LEU A 899 -42.87 -23.60 -4.36
C LEU A 899 -44.35 -23.93 -4.19
N GLU A 900 -44.99 -24.26 -5.32
CA GLU A 900 -46.41 -24.60 -5.40
C GLU A 900 -46.57 -26.10 -5.71
N ASP A 901 -47.73 -26.66 -5.35
CA ASP A 901 -48.03 -28.06 -5.65
C ASP A 901 -48.22 -28.28 -7.15
N GLY A 902 -47.81 -29.45 -7.64
CA GLY A 902 -47.90 -29.81 -9.06
C GLY A 902 -46.83 -29.15 -9.96
N MET A 903 -45.88 -28.40 -9.40
CA MET A 903 -44.74 -27.88 -10.17
C MET A 903 -43.85 -29.02 -10.68
N ARG A 904 -43.52 -28.97 -11.98
CA ARG A 904 -42.52 -29.88 -12.57
C ARG A 904 -41.11 -29.53 -12.11
N ALA A 905 -40.20 -30.51 -12.11
CA ALA A 905 -38.81 -30.32 -11.71
C ALA A 905 -38.12 -29.12 -12.40
N THR A 906 -38.35 -28.91 -13.71
CA THR A 906 -37.77 -27.78 -14.45
C THR A 906 -38.27 -26.42 -13.95
N ALA A 907 -39.56 -26.32 -13.63
CA ALA A 907 -40.15 -25.07 -13.13
C ALA A 907 -39.64 -24.72 -11.73
N ILE A 908 -39.38 -25.72 -10.89
CA ILE A 908 -38.75 -25.54 -9.58
C ILE A 908 -37.33 -25.01 -9.77
N VAL A 909 -36.51 -25.67 -10.61
CA VAL A 909 -35.13 -25.23 -10.89
C VAL A 909 -35.09 -23.79 -11.42
N ASP A 910 -35.90 -23.47 -12.44
CA ASP A 910 -35.92 -22.12 -13.03
C ASP A 910 -36.34 -21.06 -12.00
N ARG A 911 -37.28 -21.37 -11.11
CA ARG A 911 -37.73 -20.45 -10.05
C ARG A 911 -36.64 -20.18 -9.01
N LEU A 912 -35.88 -21.20 -8.62
CA LEU A 912 -34.77 -21.04 -7.66
C LEU A 912 -33.59 -20.28 -8.29
N LEU A 913 -33.27 -20.54 -9.55
CA LEU A 913 -32.20 -19.85 -10.28
C LEU A 913 -32.53 -18.40 -10.65
N ALA A 914 -33.80 -18.00 -10.62
CA ALA A 914 -34.19 -16.62 -10.85
C ALA A 914 -33.90 -15.71 -9.64
N LEU A 915 -33.69 -16.27 -8.45
CA LEU A 915 -33.49 -15.51 -7.21
C LEU A 915 -32.20 -14.66 -7.20
N PRO A 916 -31.02 -15.17 -7.63
CA PRO A 916 -29.77 -14.37 -7.65
C PRO A 916 -29.79 -13.22 -8.66
N ALA A 917 -30.53 -13.34 -9.77
CA ALA A 917 -30.62 -12.33 -10.83
C ALA A 917 -31.20 -10.98 -10.34
N LEU A 918 -31.84 -10.96 -9.16
CA LEU A 918 -32.43 -9.78 -8.54
C LEU A 918 -31.47 -9.06 -7.56
N LEU A 919 -30.31 -9.64 -7.21
CA LEU A 919 -29.57 -9.27 -5.99
C LEU A 919 -28.05 -9.05 -6.14
N GLY A 920 -27.41 -9.44 -7.26
CA GLY A 920 -25.99 -9.12 -7.54
C GLY A 920 -25.15 -10.29 -8.08
N PRO A 921 -23.82 -10.14 -8.19
CA PRO A 921 -22.93 -11.21 -8.65
C PRO A 921 -22.85 -12.36 -7.63
N LEU A 922 -22.78 -13.60 -8.13
CA LEU A 922 -22.65 -14.81 -7.30
C LEU A 922 -21.35 -14.79 -6.52
N THR A 923 -21.44 -14.99 -5.20
CA THR A 923 -20.29 -15.13 -4.31
C THR A 923 -19.76 -16.56 -4.29
N ASP A 924 -20.65 -17.55 -4.42
CA ASP A 924 -20.34 -18.98 -4.51
C ASP A 924 -21.08 -19.69 -5.64
N ASP A 925 -20.64 -20.90 -5.96
CA ASP A 925 -21.25 -21.72 -7.01
C ASP A 925 -22.71 -22.02 -6.67
N LEU A 926 -23.57 -21.92 -7.69
CA LEU A 926 -25.00 -22.13 -7.55
C LEU A 926 -25.42 -23.39 -8.28
N THR A 927 -25.79 -24.40 -7.53
CA THR A 927 -26.26 -25.68 -8.06
C THR A 927 -27.58 -26.06 -7.45
N VAL A 928 -28.51 -26.52 -8.29
CA VAL A 928 -29.84 -26.96 -7.89
C VAL A 928 -30.17 -28.26 -8.63
N VAL A 929 -30.62 -29.28 -7.89
CA VAL A 929 -31.06 -30.58 -8.44
C VAL A 929 -32.44 -30.90 -7.86
N VAL A 930 -33.38 -31.22 -8.75
CA VAL A 930 -34.78 -31.49 -8.39
C VAL A 930 -35.27 -32.76 -9.08
N LEU A 931 -35.89 -33.64 -8.30
CA LEU A 931 -36.58 -34.84 -8.76
C LEU A 931 -38.02 -34.83 -8.23
N VAL A 932 -39.02 -34.90 -9.10
CA VAL A 932 -40.45 -34.90 -8.75
C VAL A 932 -41.08 -36.22 -9.19
N ARG A 933 -41.90 -36.84 -8.34
CA ARG A 933 -42.76 -37.96 -8.74
C ARG A 933 -44.04 -37.42 -9.34
N ASP A 934 -44.33 -37.79 -10.58
CA ASP A 934 -45.49 -37.27 -11.30
C ASP A 934 -46.81 -37.75 -10.66
N LEU A 935 -47.83 -36.90 -10.66
CA LEU A 935 -49.19 -37.27 -10.30
C LEU A 935 -49.76 -38.21 -11.38
N THR A 936 -50.41 -39.31 -11.00
CA THR A 936 -51.11 -40.15 -11.98
C THR A 936 -52.48 -39.53 -12.30
N PRO A 937 -53.09 -39.83 -13.47
CA PRO A 937 -54.42 -39.31 -13.82
C PRO A 937 -55.52 -39.67 -12.81
N GLU A 938 -55.32 -40.72 -12.01
CA GLU A 938 -56.25 -41.15 -10.94
C GLU A 938 -56.11 -40.31 -9.66
N ASP A 939 -54.97 -39.62 -9.47
CA ASP A 939 -54.68 -38.79 -8.28
C ASP A 939 -55.18 -37.33 -8.42
N SER A 940 -55.72 -36.96 -9.59
CA SER A 940 -56.20 -35.59 -9.91
C SER A 940 -57.72 -35.38 -9.73
N VAL A 941 -58.40 -36.25 -8.96
CA VAL A 941 -59.84 -36.18 -8.67
C VAL A 941 -60.12 -35.78 -7.22
#